data_AF-A0A9W6Z899-F1
#
_entry.id   AF-A0A9W6Z899-F1
#
_cell.length_a   1.000
_cell.length_b   1.000
_cell.length_c   1.000
_cell.angle_alpha   90.00
_cell.angle_beta   90.00
_cell.angle_gamma   90.00
#
_symmetry.space_group_name_H-M   'P 1'
#
loop_
_entity.id
_entity.type
_entity.pdbx_description
1 polymer ?
#
loop_
_entity_poly.entity_id
_entity_poly.type
_entity_poly.pdbx_seq_one_letter_code
_entity_poly.pdbx_strand_id
1 'polypeptide(L)'
;MGFFSTPAAPTPTPGLPWEVTLKPEEGIDWMLRSVALCVVLMIIFRFLALMVLKLLKSDKTGTAPRLSTKLVSIIFNTIAVAGGVKGFFYPDPNVVSDIYAFSSHSQFHFSVSAGYFLWAAGVSIMYRGSRVAIAYYLTAFAACYFAMHPFMHQIGNIYLLSQASTLVLDLYGCGMLLRGKKSKTNLVLKFFHPIVFFLVRIYIVVPASYTFMIDLFTLLNSSTCHNPKIVAFYILANYTFNVLNVYWFISLLIGIRTPDNIGVNSVTMGKKGRALMKVKWFAFNLNWFDVGFTLSFGDVQTTKLKIDNSSYTKATPGLTVPIVVMAVAINLANSVENMENPLQSSLVVSAATFWVCKFISWINDRALKLNTTFVVPKKAPHNPNELPFDHIPKVKRLVSEVKLSYFCVPSLKNGGDENLFQTLLKKTPLPKGRDAFTSVHVIMPPAAIKSAAAEKTVAMLTVGNNLRENPKELHVHRLSEKFTSNAPMDEYSTVFDVASTLILEKADRASLVVFIGYEDSNYDFYAAMIGMLPFRGVSMALISQRQRYEDLLTYTSPSKVFNIEGVNAARMGMFPIKAVFGVLPDKTADATIKPWIPIEIENYVNNEDQVHHPTINLPFKVGALTLPMLTHNGSYADSIESLRDLCDTHYNKKYFPIVSCGETCDALGYGTDILDALQPGYYFNHKSGETYKCWENYGTKELFDQISKAKAKGLPVVIIAVGGGVNGNCIGLIAGLTNSRLIEVPTTPMHYNDATTSAKKAFSLVKNNKILSKNILGCFYIPELVFCISETFLTLSTANAHATVGESCKTMNMLGRVDSKQGAQDYFNIEGAVEFASDYTKIVQTVGGFDALITFIEDAQTRKLKADICAVGYAIREDRSNTTLAKKREELLKQFRERYYALGPEKTNSIKAFLSTVNKEIVSAKAMFLAYSDPFEKYRALLFEYAHTLGHGVEAYANLCYTRAQERGVPVPEEAFRLHGQCVGMAVQWAGQMSFDLGELKGDGFALHQGFVYLFNRHGGFDFGPLRKLFDALGVTKEEFCEGVLAVVRRDNKRGYVKCDDCTKSVDQLVTGRVGKMMRSTDKNAELRYLVEVDEAWQERVLGMAYEGAFDKVADLDTKGKLIFVDRKDLVKGKKSLTSSSDDVGEFMHEAIAAVYGV
;
A
#
# COMPACT_ATOMS: atom_id res chain seq x y z
N MET A 1 0.48 39.46 51.66
CA MET A 1 0.21 39.11 53.08
C MET A 1 1.52 38.66 53.68
N GLY A 2 1.94 39.25 54.81
CA GLY A 2 3.24 38.92 55.42
C GLY A 2 3.17 37.69 56.32
N PHE A 3 4.08 36.74 56.12
CA PHE A 3 4.31 35.58 57.01
C PHE A 3 5.73 35.02 56.87
N PHE A 4 6.75 35.89 56.76
CA PHE A 4 8.16 35.49 56.86
C PHE A 4 8.94 36.48 57.71
N SER A 5 9.11 36.14 58.99
CA SER A 5 10.17 36.66 59.85
C SER A 5 11.53 36.05 59.48
N THR A 6 12.61 36.68 59.92
CA THR A 6 14.00 36.37 59.57
C THR A 6 14.44 34.92 59.87
N PRO A 7 15.43 34.39 59.12
CA PRO A 7 15.74 32.97 59.11
C PRO A 7 16.57 32.53 60.32
N ALA A 8 16.23 31.35 60.86
CA ALA A 8 17.19 30.54 61.60
C ALA A 8 18.23 29.94 60.63
N ALA A 9 19.42 29.59 61.12
CA ALA A 9 20.52 29.07 60.31
C ALA A 9 20.12 27.85 59.46
N PRO A 10 20.67 27.68 58.25
CA PRO A 10 20.23 26.66 57.31
C PRO A 10 20.59 25.26 57.82
N THR A 11 19.59 24.54 58.32
CA THR A 11 19.66 23.08 58.34
C THR A 11 19.57 22.59 56.88
N PRO A 12 20.43 21.65 56.44
CA PRO A 12 20.43 21.22 55.04
C PRO A 12 19.10 20.57 54.68
N THR A 13 18.34 21.23 53.80
CA THR A 13 17.02 20.78 53.37
C THR A 13 17.13 19.39 52.73
N PRO A 14 16.43 18.35 53.23
CA PRO A 14 16.55 17.02 52.66
C PRO A 14 16.24 17.00 51.15
N GLY A 15 17.05 16.29 50.39
CA GLY A 15 16.71 15.89 49.01
C GLY A 15 15.42 15.06 49.03
N LEU A 16 14.54 15.24 48.05
CA LEU A 16 13.46 14.26 47.84
C LEU A 16 14.13 12.93 47.45
N PRO A 17 13.64 11.76 47.89
CA PRO A 17 14.39 10.51 47.81
C PRO A 17 14.58 9.94 46.37
N TRP A 18 14.02 10.61 45.37
CA TRP A 18 14.19 10.33 43.93
C TRP A 18 14.90 11.48 43.19
N GLU A 19 15.27 12.55 43.89
CA GLU A 19 15.92 13.74 43.36
C GLU A 19 17.39 13.45 43.06
N VAL A 20 17.83 13.77 41.84
CA VAL A 20 19.23 13.64 41.43
C VAL A 20 19.79 15.03 41.22
N THR A 21 20.97 15.29 41.78
CA THR A 21 21.72 16.53 41.53
C THR A 21 22.09 16.61 40.06
N LEU A 22 21.36 17.43 39.30
CA LEU A 22 21.64 17.71 37.91
C LEU A 22 22.48 18.98 37.76
N LYS A 23 23.32 19.01 36.73
CA LYS A 23 23.90 20.22 36.16
C LYS A 23 22.99 20.79 35.06
N PRO A 24 23.13 22.08 34.66
CA PRO A 24 22.32 22.67 33.61
C PRO A 24 22.31 21.85 32.30
N GLU A 25 23.47 21.39 31.85
CA GLU A 25 23.65 20.65 30.60
C GLU A 25 22.98 19.27 30.58
N GLU A 26 22.67 18.69 31.73
CA GLU A 26 22.08 17.34 31.84
C GLU A 26 20.55 17.35 31.67
N GLY A 27 19.91 18.53 31.72
CA GLY A 27 18.45 18.64 31.79
C GLY A 27 17.71 18.05 30.59
N ILE A 28 18.24 18.23 29.38
CA ILE A 28 17.65 17.68 28.15
C ILE A 28 17.70 16.15 28.13
N ASP A 29 18.79 15.53 28.62
CA ASP A 29 18.89 14.07 28.70
C ASP A 29 17.90 13.51 29.72
N TRP A 30 17.77 14.14 30.89
CA TRP A 30 16.76 13.77 31.90
C TRP A 30 15.32 13.96 31.43
N MET A 31 15.05 14.97 30.60
CA MET A 31 13.78 15.14 29.92
C MET A 31 13.49 13.99 28.94
N LEU A 32 14.45 13.63 28.08
CA LEU A 32 14.28 12.52 27.12
C LEU A 32 14.12 11.17 27.84
N ARG A 33 14.87 10.93 28.91
CA ARG A 33 14.68 9.77 29.80
C ARG A 33 13.29 9.75 30.42
N SER A 34 12.74 10.90 30.79
CA SER A 34 11.40 11.02 31.38
C SER A 34 10.29 10.74 30.35
N VAL A 35 10.42 11.17 29.09
CA VAL A 35 9.52 10.77 27.99
C VAL A 35 9.56 9.25 27.81
N ALA A 36 10.76 8.67 27.72
CA ALA A 36 10.94 7.23 27.54
C ALA A 36 10.34 6.43 28.70
N LEU A 37 10.58 6.88 29.94
CA LEU A 37 10.01 6.27 31.16
C LEU A 37 8.48 6.36 31.17
N CYS A 38 7.88 7.48 30.75
CA CYS A 38 6.43 7.60 30.60
C CYS A 38 5.86 6.56 29.60
N VAL A 39 6.51 6.36 28.44
CA VAL A 39 6.10 5.37 27.43
C VAL A 39 6.24 3.94 27.97
N VAL A 40 7.37 3.62 28.60
CA VAL A 40 7.62 2.29 29.19
C VAL A 40 6.62 1.99 30.30
N LEU A 41 6.39 2.92 31.23
CA LEU A 41 5.38 2.79 32.28
C LEU A 41 3.96 2.68 31.72
N MET A 42 3.62 3.40 30.65
CA MET A 42 2.31 3.28 29.99
C MET A 42 2.09 1.85 29.45
N ILE A 43 3.11 1.26 28.83
CA ILE A 43 3.04 -0.13 28.32
C ILE A 43 2.89 -1.12 29.50
N ILE A 44 3.73 -0.98 30.53
CA ILE A 44 3.70 -1.82 31.74
C ILE A 44 2.33 -1.75 32.43
N PHE A 45 1.83 -0.54 32.71
CA PHE A 45 0.53 -0.36 33.35
C PHE A 45 -0.63 -0.79 32.44
N ARG A 46 -0.49 -0.79 31.10
CA ARG A 46 -1.53 -1.32 30.20
C ARG A 46 -1.66 -2.83 30.32
N PHE A 47 -0.54 -3.56 30.32
CA PHE A 47 -0.55 -5.01 30.57
C PHE A 47 -1.14 -5.33 31.94
N LEU A 48 -0.72 -4.59 32.96
CA LEU A 48 -1.20 -4.81 34.32
C LEU A 48 -2.69 -4.45 34.47
N ALA A 49 -3.15 -3.34 33.86
CA ALA A 49 -4.56 -2.93 33.83
C ALA A 49 -5.44 -4.00 33.18
N LEU A 50 -5.00 -4.63 32.09
CA LEU A 50 -5.69 -5.77 31.49
C LEU A 50 -5.77 -6.97 32.45
N MET A 51 -4.71 -7.23 33.23
CA MET A 51 -4.68 -8.31 34.21
C MET A 51 -5.67 -8.06 35.36
N VAL A 52 -5.69 -6.86 35.92
CA VAL A 52 -6.60 -6.48 37.02
C VAL A 52 -8.06 -6.42 36.57
N LEU A 53 -8.36 -5.84 35.40
CA LEU A 53 -9.72 -5.81 34.88
C LEU A 53 -10.28 -7.23 34.64
N LYS A 54 -9.41 -8.18 34.23
CA LYS A 54 -9.78 -9.61 34.14
C LYS A 54 -9.97 -10.27 35.51
N LEU A 55 -9.08 -10.02 36.48
CA LEU A 55 -9.20 -10.54 37.86
C LEU A 55 -10.49 -10.06 38.54
N LEU A 56 -10.87 -8.81 38.33
CA LEU A 56 -12.13 -8.23 38.82
C LEU A 56 -13.38 -8.68 38.05
N LYS A 57 -13.27 -9.67 37.14
CA LYS A 57 -14.34 -10.15 36.23
C LYS A 57 -15.08 -9.00 35.52
N SER A 58 -14.35 -7.95 35.12
CA SER A 58 -14.92 -6.75 34.51
C SER A 58 -14.86 -6.85 32.98
N ASP A 59 -16.03 -6.82 32.33
CA ASP A 59 -16.16 -6.83 30.86
C ASP A 59 -15.46 -5.64 30.17
N LYS A 60 -15.08 -4.61 30.95
CA LYS A 60 -14.47 -3.36 30.48
C LYS A 60 -12.98 -3.47 30.14
N THR A 61 -12.49 -4.63 29.68
CA THR A 61 -11.07 -4.81 29.34
C THR A 61 -10.54 -3.75 28.35
N GLY A 62 -11.39 -3.24 27.46
CA GLY A 62 -11.09 -2.12 26.56
C GLY A 62 -10.75 -0.78 27.23
N THR A 63 -10.98 -0.60 28.54
CA THR A 63 -10.57 0.62 29.26
C THR A 63 -9.12 0.60 29.75
N ALA A 64 -8.41 -0.53 29.65
CA ALA A 64 -7.03 -0.66 30.11
C ALA A 64 -6.05 0.41 29.57
N PRO A 65 -6.11 0.85 28.29
CA PRO A 65 -5.23 1.91 27.78
C PRO A 65 -5.47 3.28 28.45
N ARG A 66 -6.68 3.54 28.94
CA ARG A 66 -7.02 4.77 29.67
C ARG A 66 -6.67 4.68 31.15
N LEU A 67 -6.76 3.49 31.73
CA LEU A 67 -6.28 3.26 33.09
C LEU A 67 -4.75 3.40 33.15
N SER A 68 -4.03 2.88 32.15
CA SER A 68 -2.56 2.99 32.10
C SER A 68 -2.05 4.41 31.90
N THR A 69 -2.71 5.23 31.07
CA THR A 69 -2.30 6.64 30.90
C THR A 69 -2.53 7.45 32.18
N LYS A 70 -3.64 7.23 32.88
CA LYS A 70 -3.89 7.86 34.18
C LYS A 70 -2.91 7.42 35.26
N LEU A 71 -2.49 6.14 35.28
CA LEU A 71 -1.46 5.66 36.21
C LEU A 71 -0.08 6.29 35.98
N VAL A 72 0.34 6.51 34.72
CA VAL A 72 1.56 7.28 34.43
C VAL A 72 1.39 8.74 34.88
N SER A 73 0.27 9.36 34.52
CA SER A 73 -0.04 10.75 34.90
C SER A 73 0.02 10.97 36.42
N ILE A 74 -0.54 10.04 37.21
CA ILE A 74 -0.47 10.07 38.68
C ILE A 74 0.98 10.15 39.17
N ILE A 75 1.88 9.30 38.66
CA ILE A 75 3.28 9.25 39.11
C ILE A 75 4.02 10.57 38.82
N PHE A 76 3.95 11.07 37.58
CA PHE A 76 4.69 12.27 37.21
C PHE A 76 4.07 13.55 37.79
N ASN A 77 2.74 13.63 37.94
CA ASN A 77 2.10 14.70 38.69
C ASN A 77 2.49 14.68 40.18
N THR A 78 2.67 13.51 40.79
CA THR A 78 3.18 13.42 42.18
C THR A 78 4.61 13.96 42.31
N ILE A 79 5.50 13.64 41.36
CA ILE A 79 6.87 14.20 41.33
C ILE A 79 6.82 15.73 41.17
N ALA A 80 6.05 16.23 40.21
CA ALA A 80 5.89 17.67 39.96
C ALA A 80 5.34 18.43 41.19
N VAL A 81 4.29 17.87 41.84
CA VAL A 81 3.70 18.47 43.05
C VAL A 81 4.69 18.45 44.21
N ALA A 82 5.44 17.36 44.42
CA ALA A 82 6.42 17.30 45.51
C ALA A 82 7.54 18.33 45.36
N GLY A 83 8.05 18.54 44.14
CA GLY A 83 8.97 19.64 43.84
C GLY A 83 8.37 21.02 44.12
N GLY A 84 7.12 21.25 43.69
CA GLY A 84 6.42 22.50 43.96
C GLY A 84 6.15 22.76 45.46
N VAL A 85 5.85 21.72 46.24
CA VAL A 85 5.65 21.82 47.71
C VAL A 85 6.98 22.18 48.39
N LYS A 86 8.09 21.51 48.01
CA LYS A 86 9.42 21.83 48.53
C LYS A 86 9.82 23.26 48.18
N GLY A 87 9.67 23.68 46.93
CA GLY A 87 9.96 25.06 46.50
C GLY A 87 9.10 26.14 47.18
N PHE A 88 7.87 25.81 47.60
CA PHE A 88 6.97 26.76 48.28
C PHE A 88 7.25 26.89 49.79
N PHE A 89 7.48 25.78 50.50
CA PHE A 89 7.71 25.80 51.95
C PHE A 89 9.18 25.94 52.36
N TYR A 90 10.11 25.55 51.48
CA TYR A 90 11.55 25.57 51.72
C TYR A 90 12.30 26.19 50.52
N PRO A 91 12.05 27.49 50.21
CA PRO A 91 12.73 28.17 49.12
C PRO A 91 14.25 28.22 49.36
N ASP A 92 15.04 27.93 48.34
CA ASP A 92 16.50 27.98 48.38
C ASP A 92 16.97 29.45 48.44
N PRO A 93 17.64 29.91 49.53
CA PRO A 93 18.02 31.31 49.70
C PRO A 93 18.88 31.86 48.56
N ASN A 94 19.70 31.00 47.93
CA ASN A 94 20.59 31.38 46.83
C ASN A 94 19.85 31.66 45.52
N VAL A 95 18.56 31.29 45.46
CA VAL A 95 17.73 31.33 44.25
C VAL A 95 16.63 32.41 44.38
N VAL A 96 16.48 33.00 45.57
CA VAL A 96 15.43 33.98 45.88
C VAL A 96 15.78 35.41 45.43
N SER A 97 17.07 35.71 45.20
CA SER A 97 17.56 37.05 44.90
C SER A 97 17.84 37.35 43.42
N ASP A 98 17.85 36.34 42.54
CA ASP A 98 18.15 36.50 41.12
C ASP A 98 17.30 35.53 40.28
N ILE A 99 16.63 36.06 39.26
CA ILE A 99 15.78 35.31 38.32
C ILE A 99 16.58 34.31 37.46
N TYR A 100 17.91 34.46 37.35
CA TYR A 100 18.82 33.53 36.67
C TYR A 100 19.53 32.54 37.59
N ALA A 101 19.29 32.62 38.90
CA ALA A 101 19.96 31.74 39.86
C ALA A 101 19.64 30.27 39.59
N PHE A 102 20.68 29.44 39.60
CA PHE A 102 20.56 28.01 39.36
C PHE A 102 20.18 27.26 40.64
N SER A 103 19.11 26.47 40.55
CA SER A 103 18.82 25.42 41.54
C SER A 103 18.81 24.05 40.87
N SER A 104 19.66 23.14 41.34
CA SER A 104 19.67 21.74 40.90
C SER A 104 18.33 21.04 41.22
N HIS A 105 17.65 21.44 42.30
CA HIS A 105 16.31 20.99 42.65
C HIS A 105 15.28 21.30 41.57
N SER A 106 15.21 22.56 41.12
CA SER A 106 14.28 22.97 40.07
C SER A 106 14.70 22.40 38.70
N GLN A 107 16.00 22.28 38.43
CA GLN A 107 16.51 21.64 37.21
C GLN A 107 15.96 20.22 37.06
N PHE A 108 16.09 19.40 38.10
CA PHE A 108 15.55 18.04 38.12
C PHE A 108 14.04 18.02 37.86
N HIS A 109 13.26 18.85 38.57
CA HIS A 109 11.81 18.85 38.45
C HIS A 109 11.31 19.41 37.11
N PHE A 110 11.98 20.39 36.51
CA PHE A 110 11.66 20.87 35.16
C PHE A 110 12.02 19.85 34.09
N SER A 111 13.18 19.19 34.17
CA SER A 111 13.54 18.12 33.23
C SER A 111 12.52 16.99 33.25
N VAL A 112 12.16 16.49 34.44
CA VAL A 112 11.16 15.42 34.58
C VAL A 112 9.76 15.88 34.14
N SER A 113 9.34 17.09 34.52
CA SER A 113 8.02 17.62 34.16
C SER A 113 7.90 17.95 32.67
N ALA A 114 8.95 18.47 32.02
CA ALA A 114 8.99 18.70 30.58
C ALA A 114 8.79 17.39 29.81
N GLY A 115 9.52 16.33 30.19
CA GLY A 115 9.38 15.02 29.53
C GLY A 115 7.98 14.43 29.72
N TYR A 116 7.40 14.58 30.91
CA TYR A 116 6.02 14.21 31.17
C TYR A 116 4.99 15.04 30.37
N PHE A 117 5.12 16.36 30.31
CA PHE A 117 4.18 17.21 29.55
C PHE A 117 4.26 16.96 28.04
N LEU A 118 5.46 16.70 27.50
CA LEU A 118 5.63 16.30 26.10
C LEU A 118 4.96 14.94 25.82
N TRP A 119 5.13 13.97 26.72
CA TRP A 119 4.42 12.70 26.65
C TRP A 119 2.90 12.88 26.77
N ALA A 120 2.42 13.71 27.71
CA ALA A 120 0.99 13.97 27.93
C ALA A 120 0.34 14.68 26.73
N ALA A 121 1.06 15.58 26.06
CA ALA A 121 0.66 16.17 24.78
C ALA A 121 0.54 15.10 23.69
N GLY A 122 1.59 14.28 23.51
CA GLY A 122 1.60 13.20 22.51
C GLY A 122 0.49 12.17 22.72
N VAL A 123 0.29 11.71 23.96
CA VAL A 123 -0.80 10.82 24.35
C VAL A 123 -2.17 11.48 24.15
N SER A 124 -2.31 12.77 24.47
CA SER A 124 -3.54 13.52 24.20
C SER A 124 -3.83 13.62 22.71
N ILE A 125 -2.83 13.81 21.85
CA ILE A 125 -2.99 13.78 20.39
C ILE A 125 -3.43 12.37 19.93
N MET A 126 -2.72 11.32 20.36
CA MET A 126 -3.01 9.92 20.00
C MET A 126 -4.44 9.48 20.36
N TYR A 127 -4.96 9.90 21.52
CA TYR A 127 -6.31 9.56 21.98
C TYR A 127 -7.38 10.62 21.66
N ARG A 128 -7.08 11.58 20.76
CA ARG A 128 -7.99 12.68 20.35
C ARG A 128 -8.57 13.46 21.54
N GLY A 129 -7.71 13.82 22.48
CA GLY A 129 -8.00 14.73 23.59
C GLY A 129 -8.35 16.15 23.09
N SER A 130 -8.86 16.97 24.00
CA SER A 130 -9.26 18.36 23.67
C SER A 130 -8.07 19.17 23.14
N ARG A 131 -8.29 19.96 22.08
CA ARG A 131 -7.30 20.92 21.55
C ARG A 131 -6.76 21.85 22.64
N VAL A 132 -7.60 22.23 23.61
CA VAL A 132 -7.22 23.07 24.76
C VAL A 132 -6.27 22.34 25.72
N ALA A 133 -6.44 21.03 25.91
CA ALA A 133 -5.54 20.23 26.74
C ALA A 133 -4.19 19.99 26.04
N ILE A 134 -4.21 19.73 24.73
CA ILE A 134 -2.99 19.59 23.91
C ILE A 134 -2.19 20.91 23.94
N ALA A 135 -2.85 22.05 23.72
CA ALA A 135 -2.22 23.37 23.84
C ALA A 135 -1.62 23.60 25.23
N TYR A 136 -2.39 23.33 26.30
CA TYR A 136 -1.90 23.44 27.68
C TYR A 136 -0.65 22.59 27.94
N TYR A 137 -0.62 21.33 27.51
CA TYR A 137 0.55 20.46 27.71
C TYR A 137 1.75 20.91 26.87
N LEU A 138 1.56 21.40 25.64
CA LEU A 138 2.65 21.94 24.81
C LEU A 138 3.21 23.25 25.38
N THR A 139 2.36 24.14 25.90
CA THR A 139 2.81 25.37 26.58
C THR A 139 3.53 25.04 27.89
N ALA A 140 3.03 24.10 28.69
CA ALA A 140 3.69 23.65 29.92
C ALA A 140 5.03 22.94 29.65
N PHE A 141 5.10 22.14 28.58
CA PHE A 141 6.35 21.57 28.08
C PHE A 141 7.36 22.65 27.71
N ALA A 142 6.97 23.61 26.86
CA ALA A 142 7.87 24.69 26.43
C ALA A 142 8.35 25.57 27.59
N ALA A 143 7.47 25.87 28.56
CA ALA A 143 7.84 26.58 29.78
C ALA A 143 8.86 25.78 30.62
N CYS A 144 8.60 24.50 30.90
CA CYS A 144 9.60 23.69 31.62
C CYS A 144 10.90 23.52 30.82
N TYR A 145 10.84 23.41 29.49
CA TYR A 145 12.00 23.26 28.62
C TYR A 145 12.92 24.48 28.66
N PHE A 146 12.36 25.69 28.47
CA PHE A 146 13.17 26.92 28.53
C PHE A 146 13.69 27.18 29.94
N ALA A 147 12.97 26.77 30.99
CA ALA A 147 13.43 26.88 32.37
C ALA A 147 14.60 25.95 32.72
N MET A 148 14.95 24.94 31.88
CA MET A 148 16.16 24.12 32.07
C MET A 148 17.46 24.87 31.74
N HIS A 149 17.37 26.01 31.05
CA HIS A 149 18.47 26.96 30.93
C HIS A 149 18.26 28.00 32.04
N PRO A 150 19.17 28.13 33.03
CA PRO A 150 18.86 28.68 34.36
C PRO A 150 18.04 29.97 34.36
N PHE A 151 16.72 29.82 34.49
CA PHE A 151 15.76 30.92 34.41
C PHE A 151 14.52 30.56 35.22
N MET A 152 14.18 31.42 36.19
CA MET A 152 13.00 31.32 37.06
C MET A 152 12.96 30.08 37.98
N HIS A 153 14.10 29.50 38.37
CA HIS A 153 14.14 28.27 39.17
C HIS A 153 13.38 28.36 40.50
N GLN A 154 13.34 29.55 41.12
CA GLN A 154 12.54 29.82 42.33
C GLN A 154 11.03 29.71 42.07
N ILE A 155 10.53 30.48 41.09
CA ILE A 155 9.09 30.68 40.88
C ILE A 155 8.47 29.52 40.10
N GLY A 156 9.16 28.97 39.10
CA GLY A 156 8.60 27.95 38.21
C GLY A 156 8.18 26.67 38.92
N ASN A 157 8.84 26.28 40.02
CA ASN A 157 8.42 25.13 40.83
C ASN A 157 7.04 25.35 41.47
N ILE A 158 6.69 26.59 41.86
CA ILE A 158 5.38 26.91 42.44
C ILE A 158 4.26 26.60 41.42
N TYR A 159 4.51 26.79 40.12
CA TYR A 159 3.54 26.43 39.07
C TYR A 159 3.30 24.93 38.95
N LEU A 160 4.26 24.08 39.34
CA LEU A 160 4.09 22.63 39.33
C LEU A 160 3.06 22.16 40.37
N LEU A 161 2.80 22.93 41.44
CA LEU A 161 1.69 22.70 42.38
C LEU A 161 0.33 22.62 41.68
N SER A 162 0.17 23.30 40.54
CA SER A 162 -1.08 23.25 39.75
C SER A 162 -1.47 21.83 39.33
N GLN A 163 -0.50 20.89 39.26
CA GLN A 163 -0.76 19.47 38.96
C GLN A 163 -1.43 18.70 40.09
N ALA A 164 -1.50 19.23 41.32
CA ALA A 164 -2.23 18.56 42.41
C ALA A 164 -3.73 18.41 42.10
N SER A 165 -4.31 19.39 41.39
CA SER A 165 -5.68 19.29 40.88
C SER A 165 -5.83 18.21 39.80
N THR A 166 -4.86 18.10 38.88
CA THR A 166 -4.79 17.04 37.85
C THR A 166 -4.67 15.66 38.49
N LEU A 167 -3.86 15.53 39.54
CA LEU A 167 -3.65 14.30 40.30
C LEU A 167 -4.97 13.77 40.91
N VAL A 168 -5.76 14.64 41.56
CA VAL A 168 -7.09 14.27 42.09
C VAL A 168 -8.05 13.86 40.97
N LEU A 169 -7.98 14.52 39.81
CA LEU A 169 -8.82 14.18 38.65
C LEU A 169 -8.46 12.84 38.01
N ASP A 170 -7.17 12.47 37.99
CA ASP A 170 -6.71 11.18 37.49
C ASP A 170 -6.99 10.04 38.47
N LEU A 171 -6.87 10.27 39.78
CA LEU A 171 -7.34 9.34 40.80
C LEU A 171 -8.86 9.08 40.67
N TYR A 172 -9.67 10.13 40.50
CA TYR A 172 -11.10 10.01 40.21
C TYR A 172 -11.33 9.19 38.92
N GLY A 173 -10.56 9.46 37.86
CA GLY A 173 -10.62 8.72 36.60
C GLY A 173 -10.27 7.24 36.73
N CYS A 174 -9.24 6.88 37.51
CA CYS A 174 -8.88 5.49 37.79
C CYS A 174 -9.99 4.76 38.56
N GLY A 175 -10.46 5.35 39.66
CA GLY A 175 -11.58 4.81 40.44
C GLY A 175 -12.86 4.68 39.62
N MET A 176 -13.10 5.61 38.70
CA MET A 176 -14.23 5.58 37.75
C MET A 176 -14.17 4.41 36.78
N LEU A 177 -12.99 4.10 36.22
CA LEU A 177 -12.81 2.99 35.29
C LEU A 177 -12.88 1.63 36.00
N LEU A 178 -12.36 1.55 37.23
CA LEU A 178 -12.33 0.32 38.02
C LEU A 178 -13.66 -0.01 38.72
N ARG A 179 -14.32 0.99 39.36
CA ARG A 179 -15.49 0.77 40.25
C ARG A 179 -16.75 1.56 39.88
N GLY A 180 -16.65 2.52 38.95
CA GLY A 180 -17.80 3.28 38.44
C GLY A 180 -18.32 4.40 39.37
N LYS A 181 -19.30 5.18 38.87
CA LYS A 181 -19.74 6.46 39.46
C LYS A 181 -20.23 6.43 40.91
N LYS A 182 -20.67 5.27 41.41
CA LYS A 182 -21.38 5.14 42.70
C LYS A 182 -20.50 4.71 43.88
N SER A 183 -19.20 4.48 43.71
CA SER A 183 -18.34 4.13 44.86
C SER A 183 -18.16 5.33 45.80
N LYS A 184 -18.10 5.07 47.11
CA LYS A 184 -17.88 6.10 48.16
C LYS A 184 -16.63 6.94 47.85
N THR A 185 -15.54 6.29 47.44
CA THR A 185 -14.27 6.93 47.06
C THR A 185 -14.41 7.92 45.90
N ASN A 186 -15.14 7.54 44.84
CA ASN A 186 -15.35 8.44 43.69
C ASN A 186 -16.24 9.63 44.07
N LEU A 187 -17.25 9.41 44.92
CA LEU A 187 -18.09 10.51 45.42
C LEU A 187 -17.26 11.55 46.19
N VAL A 188 -16.37 11.11 47.09
CA VAL A 188 -15.45 12.00 47.83
C VAL A 188 -14.51 12.74 46.88
N LEU A 189 -13.82 12.04 45.97
CA LEU A 189 -12.89 12.65 45.01
C LEU A 189 -13.58 13.68 44.09
N LYS A 190 -14.85 13.47 43.74
CA LYS A 190 -15.66 14.42 42.96
C LYS A 190 -15.89 15.75 43.69
N PHE A 191 -16.12 15.73 45.00
CA PHE A 191 -16.26 16.96 45.80
C PHE A 191 -14.91 17.58 46.20
N PHE A 192 -13.86 16.78 46.32
CA PHE A 192 -12.53 17.26 46.71
C PHE A 192 -11.79 17.98 45.57
N HIS A 193 -12.00 17.57 44.31
CA HIS A 193 -11.31 18.18 43.16
C HIS A 193 -11.48 19.71 43.04
N PRO A 194 -12.70 20.31 43.11
CA PRO A 194 -12.86 21.77 43.08
C PRO A 194 -12.13 22.51 44.20
N ILE A 195 -12.06 21.92 45.41
CA ILE A 195 -11.38 22.51 46.57
C ILE A 195 -9.87 22.56 46.31
N VAL A 196 -9.27 21.44 45.90
CA VAL A 196 -7.84 21.38 45.56
C VAL A 196 -7.54 22.30 44.37
N PHE A 197 -8.39 22.34 43.35
CA PHE A 197 -8.25 23.25 42.21
C PHE A 197 -8.19 24.72 42.66
N PHE A 198 -9.13 25.16 43.51
CA PHE A 198 -9.12 26.51 44.05
C PHE A 198 -7.82 26.81 44.81
N LEU A 199 -7.47 25.96 45.79
CA LEU A 199 -6.30 26.19 46.65
C LEU A 199 -5.00 26.30 45.84
N VAL A 200 -4.71 25.35 44.95
CA VAL A 200 -3.41 25.32 44.26
C VAL A 200 -3.38 26.25 43.04
N ARG A 201 -4.44 26.32 42.22
CA ARG A 201 -4.40 27.12 40.98
C ARG A 201 -4.82 28.57 41.19
N ILE A 202 -5.78 28.86 42.07
CA ILE A 202 -6.34 30.21 42.26
C ILE A 202 -5.73 30.90 43.48
N TYR A 203 -5.66 30.24 44.64
CA TYR A 203 -5.19 30.88 45.87
C TYR A 203 -3.66 30.98 45.95
N ILE A 204 -2.92 29.98 45.45
CA ILE A 204 -1.44 29.98 45.47
C ILE A 204 -0.86 30.50 44.15
N VAL A 205 -1.18 29.87 43.01
CA VAL A 205 -0.46 30.15 41.76
C VAL A 205 -0.83 31.49 41.12
N VAL A 206 -2.10 31.93 41.09
CA VAL A 206 -2.45 33.25 40.50
C VAL A 206 -1.74 34.43 41.21
N PRO A 207 -1.66 34.50 42.56
CA PRO A 207 -0.85 35.53 43.22
C PRO A 207 0.65 35.44 42.90
N ALA A 208 1.23 34.23 42.88
CA ALA A 208 2.63 34.04 42.47
C ALA A 208 2.85 34.40 40.98
N SER A 209 1.82 34.31 40.15
CA SER A 209 1.85 34.78 38.76
C SER A 209 1.88 36.29 38.64
N TYR A 210 1.27 37.03 39.57
CA TYR A 210 1.26 38.49 39.52
C TYR A 210 2.66 39.07 39.79
N THR A 211 3.34 38.61 40.84
CA THR A 211 4.73 39.02 41.13
C THR A 211 5.64 38.66 39.96
N PHE A 212 5.50 37.45 39.43
CA PHE A 212 6.28 36.99 38.29
C PHE A 212 6.09 37.81 37.01
N MET A 213 4.88 38.33 36.74
CA MET A 213 4.67 39.27 35.61
C MET A 213 5.46 40.57 35.80
N ILE A 214 5.53 41.10 37.03
CA ILE A 214 6.30 42.31 37.35
C ILE A 214 7.79 42.05 37.10
N ASP A 215 8.31 40.90 37.54
CA ASP A 215 9.71 40.51 37.33
C ASP A 215 10.04 40.41 35.82
N LEU A 216 9.17 39.78 35.01
CA LEU A 216 9.34 39.68 33.56
C LEU A 216 9.32 41.04 32.85
N PHE A 217 8.37 41.93 33.20
CA PHE A 217 8.31 43.26 32.60
C PHE A 217 9.49 44.14 33.02
N THR A 218 9.94 44.01 34.28
CA THR A 218 11.12 44.73 34.79
C THR A 218 12.38 44.27 34.04
N LEU A 219 12.55 42.96 33.86
CA LEU A 219 13.65 42.36 33.10
C LEU A 219 13.64 42.71 31.60
N LEU A 220 12.45 42.89 31.01
CA LEU A 220 12.31 43.34 29.62
C LEU A 220 12.68 44.83 29.48
N ASN A 221 12.28 45.66 30.45
CA ASN A 221 12.57 47.09 30.47
C ASN A 221 14.03 47.41 30.82
N SER A 222 14.69 46.60 31.65
CA SER A 222 16.10 46.81 32.05
C SER A 222 17.11 46.58 30.92
N SER A 223 16.68 46.03 29.78
CA SER A 223 17.53 45.60 28.65
C SER A 223 18.61 44.56 29.01
N THR A 224 18.56 43.97 30.21
CA THR A 224 19.47 42.91 30.68
C THR A 224 18.92 41.50 30.45
N CYS A 225 17.84 41.35 29.67
CA CYS A 225 17.26 40.05 29.35
C CYS A 225 18.15 39.23 28.40
N HIS A 226 18.34 37.94 28.70
CA HIS A 226 19.09 37.00 27.86
C HIS A 226 18.53 36.88 26.43
N ASN A 227 17.20 36.86 26.28
CA ASN A 227 16.51 36.82 25.00
C ASN A 227 15.09 37.40 25.16
N PRO A 228 14.78 38.56 24.53
CA PRO A 228 13.47 39.21 24.70
C PRO A 228 12.31 38.36 24.15
N LYS A 229 12.56 37.47 23.18
CA LYS A 229 11.53 36.56 22.64
C LYS A 229 11.13 35.47 23.64
N ILE A 230 12.08 34.98 24.44
CA ILE A 230 11.80 33.99 25.49
C ILE A 230 11.03 34.66 26.64
N VAL A 231 11.46 35.86 27.08
CA VAL A 231 10.73 36.65 28.08
C VAL A 231 9.30 36.95 27.61
N ALA A 232 9.11 37.38 26.36
CA ALA A 232 7.78 37.60 25.78
C ALA A 232 6.92 36.32 25.69
N PHE A 233 7.53 35.16 25.41
CA PHE A 233 6.84 33.87 25.49
C PHE A 233 6.32 33.59 26.91
N TYR A 234 7.13 33.83 27.96
CA TYR A 234 6.67 33.63 29.33
C TYR A 234 5.58 34.60 29.77
N ILE A 235 5.62 35.86 29.32
CA ILE A 235 4.54 36.85 29.53
C ILE A 235 3.22 36.31 28.94
N LEU A 236 3.24 35.85 27.67
CA LEU A 236 2.06 35.33 26.98
C LEU A 236 1.58 33.99 27.59
N ALA A 237 2.50 33.09 27.92
CA ALA A 237 2.21 31.80 28.53
C ALA A 237 1.57 31.97 29.91
N ASN A 238 2.10 32.86 30.75
CA ASN A 238 1.57 33.13 32.09
C ASN A 238 0.19 33.81 32.02
N TYR A 239 0.00 34.78 31.13
CA TYR A 239 -1.33 35.38 30.88
C TYR A 239 -2.35 34.31 30.47
N THR A 240 -2.01 33.50 29.47
CA THR A 240 -2.88 32.42 28.96
C THR A 240 -3.20 31.37 30.04
N PHE A 241 -2.20 30.99 30.83
CA PHE A 241 -2.34 30.03 31.93
C PHE A 241 -3.32 30.52 33.00
N ASN A 242 -3.27 31.80 33.37
CA ASN A 242 -4.18 32.38 34.35
C ASN A 242 -5.61 32.56 33.81
N VAL A 243 -5.76 33.02 32.56
CA VAL A 243 -7.08 33.06 31.89
C VAL A 243 -7.71 31.67 31.86
N LEU A 244 -6.94 30.62 31.53
CA LEU A 244 -7.42 29.24 31.53
C LEU A 244 -7.78 28.74 32.93
N ASN A 245 -6.98 29.03 33.96
CA ASN A 245 -7.28 28.64 35.34
C ASN A 245 -8.58 29.29 35.84
N VAL A 246 -8.75 30.60 35.62
CA VAL A 246 -9.97 31.33 36.01
C VAL A 246 -11.18 30.80 35.23
N TYR A 247 -11.06 30.63 33.91
CA TYR A 247 -12.13 30.04 33.09
C TYR A 247 -12.52 28.63 33.54
N TRP A 248 -11.54 27.76 33.86
CA TRP A 248 -11.81 26.41 34.34
C TRP A 248 -12.41 26.41 35.75
N PHE A 249 -12.00 27.32 36.64
CA PHE A 249 -12.58 27.45 37.98
C PHE A 249 -14.03 27.97 37.93
N ILE A 250 -14.30 29.03 37.17
CA ILE A 250 -15.66 29.52 36.93
C ILE A 250 -16.52 28.40 36.34
N SER A 251 -16.00 27.68 35.33
CA SER A 251 -16.70 26.53 34.73
C SER A 251 -16.99 25.40 35.73
N LEU A 252 -16.14 25.20 36.75
CA LEU A 252 -16.35 24.23 37.82
C LEU A 252 -17.44 24.69 38.80
N LEU A 253 -17.48 25.97 39.15
CA LEU A 253 -18.49 26.56 40.05
C LEU A 253 -19.89 26.54 39.44
N ILE A 254 -20.02 26.93 38.16
CA ILE A 254 -21.32 26.96 37.44
C ILE A 254 -21.74 25.59 36.88
N GLY A 255 -21.04 24.51 37.24
CA GLY A 255 -21.40 23.13 36.88
C GLY A 255 -21.22 22.74 35.41
N ILE A 256 -20.84 23.67 34.52
CA ILE A 256 -20.52 23.39 33.10
C ILE A 256 -19.41 22.33 33.00
N ARG A 257 -18.41 22.44 33.87
CA ARG A 257 -17.38 21.42 34.07
C ARG A 257 -17.57 20.77 35.44
N THR A 258 -17.44 19.45 35.48
CA THR A 258 -17.43 18.64 36.70
C THR A 258 -16.40 17.53 36.53
N PRO A 259 -15.91 16.87 37.60
CA PRO A 259 -15.03 15.70 37.45
C PRO A 259 -15.64 14.59 36.59
N ASP A 260 -16.97 14.46 36.59
CA ASP A 260 -17.73 13.60 35.68
C ASP A 260 -17.59 13.98 34.19
N ASN A 261 -17.52 15.28 33.89
CA ASN A 261 -17.47 15.80 32.53
C ASN A 261 -16.05 16.11 32.04
N ILE A 262 -15.06 16.21 32.93
CA ILE A 262 -13.64 16.42 32.60
C ILE A 262 -12.86 15.11 32.70
N GLY A 263 -12.97 14.38 33.82
CA GLY A 263 -12.17 13.19 34.11
C GLY A 263 -12.62 11.91 33.39
N VAL A 264 -13.84 11.89 32.85
CA VAL A 264 -14.46 10.73 32.18
C VAL A 264 -14.67 10.96 30.68
N ASN A 265 -14.53 12.20 30.18
CA ASN A 265 -14.72 12.55 28.77
C ASN A 265 -13.40 12.80 28.02
N SER A 266 -12.47 11.84 28.10
CA SER A 266 -11.76 11.42 26.90
C SER A 266 -12.45 10.17 26.36
N VAL A 267 -13.36 10.39 25.39
CA VAL A 267 -14.20 9.39 24.69
C VAL A 267 -15.23 8.67 25.58
N THR A 268 -16.40 9.29 25.75
CA THR A 268 -17.58 8.68 26.38
C THR A 268 -18.06 7.45 25.59
N MET A 269 -18.22 6.28 26.23
CA MET A 269 -19.04 5.20 25.66
C MET A 269 -20.51 5.55 25.84
N GLY A 270 -21.28 5.49 24.76
CA GLY A 270 -22.62 6.08 24.70
C GLY A 270 -23.69 5.36 25.53
N LYS A 271 -24.67 6.13 26.02
CA LYS A 271 -25.99 5.62 26.40
C LYS A 271 -27.08 6.29 25.55
N LYS A 272 -28.10 5.52 25.19
CA LYS A 272 -29.36 6.05 24.62
C LYS A 272 -30.01 6.97 25.65
N GLY A 273 -30.49 8.13 25.22
CA GLY A 273 -31.26 9.08 26.02
C GLY A 273 -31.59 10.31 25.19
N ARG A 274 -32.88 10.53 24.91
CA ARG A 274 -33.35 11.76 24.25
C ARG A 274 -33.29 12.90 25.27
N ALA A 275 -32.53 13.95 24.95
CA ALA A 275 -32.72 15.30 25.48
C ALA A 275 -32.18 16.28 24.43
N LEU A 276 -33.06 17.09 23.84
CA LEU A 276 -32.59 18.25 23.08
C LEU A 276 -31.98 19.24 24.07
N MET A 277 -30.76 19.71 23.80
CA MET A 277 -30.18 20.84 24.49
C MET A 277 -29.58 21.78 23.46
N LYS A 278 -30.34 22.84 23.11
CA LYS A 278 -29.84 23.92 22.26
C LYS A 278 -28.81 24.71 23.05
N VAL A 279 -27.53 24.55 22.71
CA VAL A 279 -26.44 25.36 23.28
C VAL A 279 -25.86 26.19 22.15
N LYS A 280 -26.14 27.51 22.17
CA LYS A 280 -25.46 28.48 21.30
C LYS A 280 -23.97 28.44 21.63
N TRP A 281 -23.12 28.17 20.65
CA TRP A 281 -21.67 28.25 20.83
C TRP A 281 -21.17 29.69 20.63
N PHE A 282 -20.16 30.05 21.41
CA PHE A 282 -19.44 31.31 21.34
C PHE A 282 -17.99 30.98 20.95
N ALA A 283 -17.52 31.51 19.82
CA ALA A 283 -16.19 31.23 19.29
C ALA A 283 -15.31 32.48 19.35
N PHE A 284 -14.14 32.35 19.96
CA PHE A 284 -13.09 33.37 19.97
C PHE A 284 -11.97 32.88 19.04
N ASN A 285 -11.88 33.46 17.84
CA ASN A 285 -10.80 33.17 16.89
C ASN A 285 -9.77 34.28 16.95
N LEU A 286 -8.50 33.90 17.12
CA LEU A 286 -7.33 34.77 17.03
C LEU A 286 -6.56 34.35 15.78
N ASN A 287 -6.59 35.19 14.75
CA ASN A 287 -5.89 34.96 13.49
C ASN A 287 -4.62 35.81 13.50
N TRP A 288 -3.45 35.20 13.35
CA TRP A 288 -2.17 35.87 13.72
C TRP A 288 -1.58 36.77 12.61
N PHE A 289 -2.25 36.93 11.47
CA PHE A 289 -1.70 37.65 10.31
C PHE A 289 -2.56 38.80 9.75
N ASP A 290 -3.79 39.00 10.23
CA ASP A 290 -4.62 40.18 9.90
C ASP A 290 -5.28 40.74 11.16
N VAL A 291 -5.12 42.05 11.39
CA VAL A 291 -5.68 42.75 12.56
C VAL A 291 -7.14 43.12 12.29
N GLY A 292 -8.05 42.16 12.48
CA GLY A 292 -9.49 42.34 12.29
C GLY A 292 -10.35 41.42 13.19
N PHE A 293 -11.44 41.96 13.73
CA PHE A 293 -12.36 41.23 14.61
C PHE A 293 -13.63 40.80 13.85
N THR A 294 -14.13 39.57 14.05
CA THR A 294 -15.40 39.13 13.43
C THR A 294 -16.17 38.14 14.32
N LEU A 295 -17.49 38.29 14.38
CA LEU A 295 -18.44 37.44 15.12
C LEU A 295 -19.41 36.77 14.14
N SER A 296 -19.66 35.46 14.28
CA SER A 296 -20.58 34.69 13.43
C SER A 296 -21.28 33.55 14.19
N PHE A 297 -22.49 33.16 13.75
CA PHE A 297 -23.33 32.11 14.35
C PHE A 297 -23.93 31.19 13.27
N GLY A 298 -24.07 29.87 13.52
CA GLY A 298 -24.73 28.93 12.61
C GLY A 298 -24.83 27.47 13.12
N ASP A 299 -25.85 26.73 12.69
CA ASP A 299 -26.20 25.35 13.13
C ASP A 299 -25.73 24.26 12.14
N VAL A 300 -25.58 23.01 12.60
CA VAL A 300 -25.09 21.85 11.80
C VAL A 300 -25.96 20.59 11.99
N GLN A 301 -26.33 19.93 10.88
CA GLN A 301 -27.02 18.61 10.87
C GLN A 301 -26.04 17.42 10.95
N THR A 302 -26.54 16.24 11.36
CA THR A 302 -25.69 15.08 11.74
C THR A 302 -26.05 13.77 11.06
N THR A 303 -25.05 12.95 10.75
CA THR A 303 -25.18 11.48 10.56
C THR A 303 -24.13 10.72 11.40
N LYS A 304 -24.45 9.47 11.78
CA LYS A 304 -23.67 8.64 12.72
C LYS A 304 -23.53 7.21 12.22
N LEU A 305 -22.38 6.57 12.50
CA LEU A 305 -22.25 5.11 12.53
C LEU A 305 -21.34 4.66 13.70
N LYS A 306 -21.49 3.39 14.11
CA LYS A 306 -20.77 2.70 15.20
C LYS A 306 -19.89 1.58 14.63
N ILE A 307 -19.06 0.92 15.46
CA ILE A 307 -19.02 -0.55 15.71
C ILE A 307 -17.94 -0.84 16.80
N ASP A 308 -17.99 -2.05 17.38
CA ASP A 308 -17.31 -2.52 18.60
C ASP A 308 -15.91 -3.15 18.36
N ASN A 309 -15.15 -3.47 19.42
CA ASN A 309 -13.85 -4.15 19.37
C ASN A 309 -13.71 -5.26 20.43
N SER A 310 -13.41 -6.49 20.00
CA SER A 310 -12.96 -7.58 20.90
C SER A 310 -11.87 -8.44 20.21
N SER A 311 -11.12 -9.21 21.02
CA SER A 311 -9.99 -10.11 20.66
C SER A 311 -8.61 -9.45 20.38
N TYR A 312 -7.44 -9.96 20.82
CA TYR A 312 -7.09 -11.09 21.71
C TYR A 312 -5.88 -10.76 22.63
N THR A 313 -5.48 -11.70 23.50
CA THR A 313 -4.40 -11.54 24.52
C THR A 313 -3.57 -12.81 24.74
N LYS A 314 -2.36 -12.67 25.31
CA LYS A 314 -1.39 -13.64 25.89
C LYS A 314 -0.10 -13.75 25.05
N ALA A 315 1.11 -13.97 25.59
CA ALA A 315 1.52 -14.37 26.94
C ALA A 315 2.60 -13.45 27.60
N THR A 316 3.33 -13.94 28.62
CA THR A 316 3.98 -13.21 29.75
C THR A 316 5.16 -14.09 30.30
N PRO A 317 5.92 -13.82 31.41
CA PRO A 317 6.04 -12.63 32.28
C PRO A 317 7.46 -12.25 32.81
N GLY A 318 7.52 -11.13 33.57
CA GLY A 318 8.45 -10.91 34.70
C GLY A 318 8.81 -9.42 35.00
N LEU A 319 8.08 -8.58 35.75
CA LEU A 319 6.83 -8.67 36.55
C LEU A 319 6.96 -8.89 38.09
N THR A 320 7.35 -7.84 38.84
CA THR A 320 7.21 -7.73 40.33
C THR A 320 6.71 -6.35 40.79
N VAL A 321 7.40 -5.25 40.44
CA VAL A 321 7.04 -3.87 40.88
C VAL A 321 5.61 -3.46 40.54
N PRO A 322 5.06 -3.73 39.33
CA PRO A 322 3.75 -3.18 38.95
C PRO A 322 2.61 -3.79 39.77
N ILE A 323 2.69 -5.08 40.13
CA ILE A 323 1.67 -5.77 40.95
C ILE A 323 1.42 -5.03 42.27
N VAL A 324 2.46 -4.53 42.93
CA VAL A 324 2.34 -3.89 44.24
C VAL A 324 1.47 -2.63 44.16
N VAL A 325 1.69 -1.77 43.15
CA VAL A 325 0.94 -0.52 42.98
C VAL A 325 -0.57 -0.79 42.80
N MET A 326 -0.94 -1.81 42.03
CA MET A 326 -2.36 -2.14 41.85
C MET A 326 -2.94 -3.03 42.95
N ALA A 327 -2.16 -3.87 43.62
CA ALA A 327 -2.61 -4.55 44.83
C ALA A 327 -2.94 -3.54 45.93
N VAL A 328 -2.12 -2.51 46.13
CA VAL A 328 -2.39 -1.40 47.05
C VAL A 328 -3.61 -0.61 46.61
N ALA A 329 -3.75 -0.24 45.34
CA ALA A 329 -4.94 0.47 44.84
C ALA A 329 -6.24 -0.34 44.99
N ILE A 330 -6.19 -1.66 44.82
CA ILE A 330 -7.33 -2.56 45.01
C ILE A 330 -7.67 -2.71 46.51
N ASN A 331 -6.68 -2.94 47.37
CA ASN A 331 -6.89 -3.05 48.82
C ASN A 331 -7.36 -1.74 49.45
N LEU A 332 -6.74 -0.60 49.11
CA LEU A 332 -7.16 0.70 49.63
C LEU A 332 -8.62 1.01 49.25
N ALA A 333 -9.01 0.69 48.03
CA ALA A 333 -10.39 0.87 47.59
C ALA A 333 -11.36 -0.17 48.20
N ASN A 334 -10.94 -1.39 48.53
CA ASN A 334 -11.74 -2.35 49.31
C ASN A 334 -11.93 -1.88 50.76
N SER A 335 -10.87 -1.44 51.44
CA SER A 335 -10.92 -0.97 52.82
C SER A 335 -11.80 0.28 52.97
N VAL A 336 -11.79 1.20 52.00
CA VAL A 336 -12.67 2.37 51.98
C VAL A 336 -14.13 2.02 51.67
N GLU A 337 -14.40 0.91 51.00
CA GLU A 337 -15.78 0.46 50.71
C GLU A 337 -16.50 -0.01 51.98
N ASN A 338 -15.76 -0.73 52.85
CA ASN A 338 -16.25 -1.33 54.10
C ASN A 338 -16.31 -0.36 55.29
N MET A 339 -15.83 0.88 55.17
CA MET A 339 -15.90 1.88 56.25
C MET A 339 -17.16 2.75 56.12
N GLU A 340 -17.84 3.01 57.23
CA GLU A 340 -19.10 3.78 57.25
C GLU A 340 -18.88 5.30 57.31
N ASN A 341 -17.72 5.77 57.82
CA ASN A 341 -17.45 7.20 58.03
C ASN A 341 -16.50 7.80 56.96
N PRO A 342 -16.96 8.79 56.15
CA PRO A 342 -16.15 9.42 55.10
C PRO A 342 -14.89 10.16 55.58
N LEU A 343 -14.88 10.65 56.83
CA LEU A 343 -13.80 11.50 57.35
C LEU A 343 -12.57 10.68 57.73
N GLN A 344 -12.77 9.44 58.20
CA GLN A 344 -11.68 8.46 58.38
C GLN A 344 -11.07 8.02 57.04
N SER A 345 -11.87 7.95 55.98
CA SER A 345 -11.39 7.56 54.64
C SER A 345 -10.28 8.48 54.12
N SER A 346 -10.37 9.78 54.38
CA SER A 346 -9.37 10.76 53.93
C SER A 346 -8.04 10.66 54.67
N LEU A 347 -8.05 10.27 55.94
CA LEU A 347 -6.83 10.07 56.74
C LEU A 347 -6.09 8.79 56.33
N VAL A 348 -6.81 7.69 56.07
CA VAL A 348 -6.23 6.42 55.64
C VAL A 348 -5.56 6.52 54.27
N VAL A 349 -6.14 7.25 53.31
CA VAL A 349 -5.54 7.46 51.97
C VAL A 349 -4.23 8.23 52.05
N SER A 350 -4.16 9.28 52.88
CA SER A 350 -2.93 10.07 53.09
C SER A 350 -1.83 9.25 53.77
N ALA A 351 -2.17 8.48 54.81
CA ALA A 351 -1.20 7.64 55.51
C ALA A 351 -0.67 6.48 54.63
N ALA A 352 -1.52 5.85 53.83
CA ALA A 352 -1.12 4.77 52.93
C ALA A 352 -0.15 5.26 51.83
N THR A 353 -0.34 6.48 51.33
CA THR A 353 0.53 7.08 50.31
C THR A 353 1.96 7.30 50.83
N PHE A 354 2.10 7.69 52.10
CA PHE A 354 3.39 7.90 52.76
C PHE A 354 4.22 6.60 52.89
N TRP A 355 3.57 5.48 53.25
CA TRP A 355 4.26 4.18 53.41
C TRP A 355 4.68 3.53 52.09
N VAL A 356 3.96 3.77 50.99
CA VAL A 356 4.36 3.28 49.65
C VAL A 356 5.71 3.89 49.23
N CYS A 357 5.96 5.18 49.50
CA CYS A 357 7.22 5.84 49.20
C CYS A 357 8.40 5.23 49.99
N LYS A 358 8.19 4.87 51.26
CA LYS A 358 9.20 4.17 52.09
C LYS A 358 9.58 2.79 51.54
N PHE A 359 8.63 2.05 50.98
CA PHE A 359 8.89 0.70 50.43
C PHE A 359 9.65 0.74 49.10
N ILE A 360 9.40 1.74 48.25
CA ILE A 360 10.14 1.95 46.99
C ILE A 360 11.63 2.25 47.27
N SER A 361 11.92 3.03 48.33
CA SER A 361 13.28 3.33 48.78
C SER A 361 14.10 2.08 49.17
N TRP A 362 13.44 0.98 49.55
CA TRP A 362 14.10 -0.27 49.96
C TRP A 362 14.42 -1.19 48.76
N ILE A 363 13.69 -1.06 47.65
CA ILE A 363 13.90 -1.89 46.44
C ILE A 363 15.11 -1.43 45.62
N ASN A 364 15.38 -0.12 45.58
CA ASN A 364 16.51 0.45 44.83
C ASN A 364 17.88 -0.08 45.31
N ASP A 365 18.01 -0.43 46.59
CA ASP A 365 19.26 -0.89 47.22
C ASP A 365 19.74 -2.27 46.73
N ARG A 366 18.87 -3.05 46.04
CA ARG A 366 19.19 -4.42 45.58
C ARG A 366 19.31 -4.62 44.07
N ALA A 367 18.89 -3.68 43.24
CA ALA A 367 18.79 -3.90 41.78
C ALA A 367 20.11 -3.69 41.01
N LEU A 368 21.14 -3.10 41.63
CA LEU A 368 22.37 -2.59 40.99
C LEU A 368 23.41 -3.64 40.56
N LYS A 369 23.05 -4.92 40.33
CA LYS A 369 24.03 -6.03 40.25
C LYS A 369 24.00 -6.99 39.06
N LEU A 370 23.12 -6.85 38.06
CA LEU A 370 23.08 -7.77 36.90
C LEU A 370 23.01 -7.03 35.56
N ASN A 371 23.64 -7.62 34.54
CA ASN A 371 24.45 -6.89 33.56
C ASN A 371 24.13 -7.24 32.08
N THR A 372 24.77 -6.49 31.16
CA THR A 372 25.08 -6.86 29.75
C THR A 372 23.97 -7.01 28.69
N THR A 373 23.82 -5.92 27.90
CA THR A 373 23.92 -5.85 26.41
C THR A 373 23.26 -6.89 25.49
N PHE A 374 22.39 -6.39 24.59
CA PHE A 374 22.50 -6.61 23.13
C PHE A 374 21.99 -5.37 22.37
N VAL A 375 22.61 -5.03 21.23
CA VAL A 375 22.33 -3.80 20.45
C VAL A 375 21.51 -4.12 19.20
N VAL A 376 20.49 -3.31 18.92
CA VAL A 376 19.82 -3.22 17.61
C VAL A 376 19.90 -1.74 17.16
N PRO A 377 20.33 -1.44 15.92
CA PRO A 377 20.55 -0.06 15.50
C PRO A 377 19.24 0.74 15.38
N LYS A 378 19.25 1.98 15.91
CA LYS A 378 18.14 2.94 15.77
C LYS A 378 17.95 3.34 14.30
N LYS A 379 16.70 3.37 13.81
CA LYS A 379 16.33 4.25 12.68
C LYS A 379 16.36 5.71 13.16
N ALA A 380 16.77 6.61 12.28
CA ALA A 380 16.77 8.06 12.52
C ALA A 380 15.33 8.63 12.58
N PRO A 381 15.10 9.79 13.24
CA PRO A 381 13.79 10.43 13.31
C PRO A 381 13.40 11.17 12.01
N HIS A 382 12.10 11.21 11.69
CA HIS A 382 11.54 12.01 10.59
C HIS A 382 11.24 13.46 10.99
N ASN A 383 11.30 14.35 10.00
CA ASN A 383 10.84 15.73 10.09
C ASN A 383 9.30 15.78 9.93
N PRO A 384 8.54 16.51 10.78
CA PRO A 384 7.08 16.60 10.63
C PRO A 384 6.60 17.40 9.41
N ASN A 385 7.50 18.07 8.67
CA ASN A 385 7.21 18.64 7.35
C ASN A 385 7.44 17.65 6.19
N GLU A 386 8.09 16.50 6.42
CA GLU A 386 8.24 15.45 5.41
C GLU A 386 6.92 14.67 5.29
N LEU A 387 6.35 14.66 4.09
CA LEU A 387 5.31 13.72 3.70
C LEU A 387 5.94 12.32 3.55
N PRO A 388 5.15 11.23 3.69
CA PRO A 388 5.66 9.86 3.49
C PRO A 388 6.24 9.57 2.09
N PHE A 389 5.97 10.45 1.12
CA PHE A 389 6.59 10.48 -0.20
C PHE A 389 8.05 10.96 -0.18
N ASP A 390 8.39 11.93 0.68
CA ASP A 390 9.62 12.75 0.61
C ASP A 390 10.92 11.95 0.90
N HIS A 391 10.79 10.63 1.07
CA HIS A 391 11.89 9.71 1.29
C HIS A 391 11.85 8.55 0.32
N ILE A 392 12.85 8.47 -0.54
CA ILE A 392 13.27 7.19 -1.09
C ILE A 392 13.72 6.31 0.11
N PRO A 393 13.02 5.21 0.44
CA PRO A 393 13.41 4.41 1.58
C PRO A 393 14.78 3.78 1.32
N LYS A 394 15.60 3.64 2.36
CA LYS A 394 16.88 2.91 2.29
C LYS A 394 16.63 1.40 2.14
N VAL A 395 16.13 1.00 0.97
CA VAL A 395 15.73 -0.36 0.63
C VAL A 395 16.96 -1.16 0.24
N LYS A 396 17.44 -2.00 1.17
CA LYS A 396 18.06 -3.26 0.75
C LYS A 396 17.02 -4.03 -0.07
N ARG A 397 17.41 -4.60 -1.22
CA ARG A 397 16.51 -5.38 -2.11
C ARG A 397 15.52 -6.23 -1.30
N LEU A 398 14.25 -6.22 -1.70
CA LEU A 398 13.16 -6.91 -0.99
C LEU A 398 13.46 -8.38 -0.68
N VAL A 399 14.27 -9.02 -1.54
CA VAL A 399 14.97 -10.26 -1.22
C VAL A 399 16.46 -10.05 -1.51
N SER A 400 17.30 -10.24 -0.49
CA SER A 400 18.76 -10.27 -0.60
C SER A 400 19.35 -11.67 -0.47
N GLU A 401 18.61 -12.59 0.15
CA GLU A 401 19.03 -13.95 0.50
C GLU A 401 17.89 -14.94 0.21
N VAL A 402 18.22 -16.16 -0.20
CA VAL A 402 17.29 -17.26 -0.45
C VAL A 402 17.64 -18.40 0.49
N LYS A 403 16.67 -18.82 1.30
CA LYS A 403 16.81 -19.92 2.27
C LYS A 403 15.88 -21.07 1.92
N LEU A 404 16.42 -22.28 1.82
CA LEU A 404 15.67 -23.53 1.69
C LEU A 404 16.07 -24.49 2.81
N SER A 405 15.08 -24.92 3.60
CA SER A 405 15.26 -25.95 4.61
C SER A 405 15.08 -27.35 4.02
N TYR A 406 16.04 -28.23 4.30
CA TYR A 406 15.98 -29.66 4.08
C TYR A 406 15.79 -30.35 5.44
N PHE A 407 14.82 -31.26 5.54
CA PHE A 407 14.45 -31.95 6.76
C PHE A 407 14.60 -33.48 6.61
N CYS A 408 15.30 -34.09 7.56
CA CYS A 408 15.40 -35.53 7.69
C CYS A 408 14.05 -36.12 8.10
N VAL A 409 13.64 -37.17 7.40
CA VAL A 409 12.49 -38.02 7.70
C VAL A 409 12.96 -39.47 7.57
N PRO A 410 13.59 -40.04 8.63
CA PRO A 410 14.23 -41.36 8.57
C PRO A 410 13.28 -42.49 8.16
N SER A 411 12.00 -42.33 8.51
CA SER A 411 10.92 -43.27 8.22
C SER A 411 10.67 -43.50 6.73
N LEU A 412 11.17 -42.64 5.83
CA LEU A 412 11.10 -42.88 4.38
C LEU A 412 11.98 -44.06 3.92
N LYS A 413 13.05 -44.44 4.65
CA LYS A 413 13.89 -45.60 4.29
C LYS A 413 13.17 -46.95 4.45
N ASN A 414 12.39 -47.09 5.51
CA ASN A 414 11.73 -48.36 5.87
C ASN A 414 10.19 -48.28 5.70
N GLY A 415 9.68 -47.08 5.40
CA GLY A 415 8.26 -46.75 5.21
C GLY A 415 7.40 -47.06 6.44
N GLY A 416 7.61 -46.29 7.50
CA GLY A 416 6.84 -46.38 8.74
C GLY A 416 6.96 -45.13 9.59
N ASP A 417 6.02 -44.19 9.40
CA ASP A 417 5.68 -43.12 10.35
C ASP A 417 4.34 -42.49 9.94
N GLU A 418 3.31 -42.75 10.74
CA GLU A 418 1.96 -42.19 10.56
C GLU A 418 1.96 -40.65 10.66
N ASN A 419 3.00 -40.06 11.26
CA ASN A 419 3.17 -38.62 11.42
C ASN A 419 3.80 -37.93 10.20
N LEU A 420 4.09 -38.60 9.08
CA LEU A 420 4.64 -37.95 7.87
C LEU A 420 3.77 -36.74 7.45
N PHE A 421 2.45 -36.94 7.38
CA PHE A 421 1.50 -35.88 7.01
C PHE A 421 1.53 -34.69 7.99
N GLN A 422 1.57 -34.97 9.30
CA GLN A 422 1.69 -33.94 10.33
C GLN A 422 3.04 -33.21 10.27
N THR A 423 4.12 -33.94 9.97
CA THR A 423 5.49 -33.41 9.88
C THR A 423 5.61 -32.44 8.70
N LEU A 424 5.05 -32.78 7.53
CA LEU A 424 4.97 -31.88 6.38
C LEU A 424 4.22 -30.59 6.71
N LEU A 425 3.01 -30.70 7.28
CA LEU A 425 2.20 -29.54 7.65
C LEU A 425 2.86 -28.65 8.72
N LYS A 426 3.66 -29.24 9.63
CA LYS A 426 4.32 -28.54 10.73
C LYS A 426 5.68 -27.93 10.34
N LYS A 427 6.46 -28.59 9.49
CA LYS A 427 7.80 -28.15 9.08
C LYS A 427 7.82 -27.32 7.80
N THR A 428 6.84 -27.45 6.89
CA THR A 428 6.79 -26.59 5.70
C THR A 428 6.34 -25.17 6.08
N PRO A 429 7.06 -24.11 5.64
CA PRO A 429 6.66 -22.72 5.88
C PRO A 429 5.23 -22.41 5.42
N LEU A 430 4.42 -21.88 6.34
CA LEU A 430 3.06 -21.43 6.06
C LEU A 430 3.05 -20.13 5.23
N PRO A 431 2.03 -19.93 4.37
CA PRO A 431 1.81 -18.66 3.68
C PRO A 431 1.61 -17.51 4.68
N LYS A 432 2.11 -16.32 4.36
CA LYS A 432 2.01 -15.13 5.23
C LYS A 432 0.55 -14.83 5.58
N GLY A 433 0.22 -14.81 6.87
CA GLY A 433 -1.14 -14.56 7.37
C GLY A 433 -2.06 -15.79 7.33
N ARG A 434 -1.52 -17.01 7.34
CA ARG A 434 -2.25 -18.26 7.54
C ARG A 434 -1.66 -19.04 8.71
N ASP A 435 -2.53 -19.63 9.52
CA ASP A 435 -2.15 -20.49 10.66
C ASP A 435 -2.15 -21.99 10.30
N ALA A 436 -2.72 -22.35 9.13
CA ALA A 436 -2.75 -23.70 8.58
C ALA A 436 -2.98 -23.68 7.06
N PHE A 437 -2.62 -24.77 6.38
CA PHE A 437 -2.99 -25.04 4.99
C PHE A 437 -4.48 -25.41 4.87
N THR A 438 -5.13 -25.08 3.76
CA THR A 438 -6.55 -25.38 3.45
C THR A 438 -6.70 -26.77 2.88
N SER A 439 -6.07 -27.03 1.72
CA SER A 439 -6.00 -28.33 1.04
C SER A 439 -4.55 -28.79 0.90
N VAL A 440 -4.37 -30.08 0.57
CA VAL A 440 -3.08 -30.67 0.20
C VAL A 440 -3.22 -31.32 -1.17
N HIS A 441 -2.30 -31.01 -2.09
CA HIS A 441 -2.27 -31.56 -3.44
C HIS A 441 -0.98 -32.35 -3.60
N VAL A 442 -1.06 -33.66 -3.76
CA VAL A 442 0.11 -34.53 -3.91
C VAL A 442 0.33 -34.80 -5.39
N ILE A 443 1.51 -34.47 -5.90
CA ILE A 443 1.96 -34.79 -7.26
C ILE A 443 2.86 -36.01 -7.17
N MET A 444 2.56 -37.04 -7.96
CA MET A 444 3.30 -38.30 -7.96
C MET A 444 3.60 -38.80 -9.39
N PRO A 445 4.55 -39.75 -9.56
CA PRO A 445 4.86 -40.35 -10.86
C PRO A 445 3.65 -40.99 -11.57
N PRO A 446 3.74 -41.18 -12.91
CA PRO A 446 2.69 -41.81 -13.72
C PRO A 446 2.39 -43.24 -13.24
N ALA A 447 1.14 -43.70 -13.38
CA ALA A 447 0.73 -45.03 -12.90
C ALA A 447 1.47 -46.20 -13.60
N ALA A 448 1.94 -46.00 -14.84
CA ALA A 448 2.78 -46.95 -15.54
C ALA A 448 4.16 -47.17 -14.86
N ILE A 449 4.67 -46.16 -14.15
CA ILE A 449 5.93 -46.24 -13.40
C ILE A 449 5.62 -46.74 -11.98
N LYS A 450 5.74 -48.04 -11.76
CA LYS A 450 5.51 -48.70 -10.46
C LYS A 450 6.58 -48.35 -9.41
N SER A 451 6.62 -47.10 -8.96
CA SER A 451 7.42 -46.69 -7.81
C SER A 451 6.71 -47.09 -6.51
N ALA A 452 7.10 -48.23 -5.95
CA ALA A 452 6.60 -48.70 -4.66
C ALA A 452 6.84 -47.68 -3.53
N ALA A 453 7.94 -46.92 -3.60
CA ALA A 453 8.23 -45.83 -2.66
C ALA A 453 7.24 -44.67 -2.78
N ALA A 454 6.88 -44.27 -4.01
CA ALA A 454 5.89 -43.20 -4.22
C ALA A 454 4.48 -43.63 -3.79
N GLU A 455 4.02 -44.82 -4.19
CA GLU A 455 2.72 -45.37 -3.78
C GLU A 455 2.64 -45.53 -2.25
N LYS A 456 3.70 -46.04 -1.60
CA LYS A 456 3.77 -46.14 -0.14
C LYS A 456 3.76 -44.77 0.53
N THR A 457 4.42 -43.76 -0.06
CA THR A 457 4.40 -42.37 0.42
C THR A 457 2.99 -41.79 0.34
N VAL A 458 2.29 -41.92 -0.79
CA VAL A 458 0.90 -41.47 -0.94
C VAL A 458 -0.04 -42.19 0.03
N ALA A 459 0.12 -43.50 0.21
CA ALA A 459 -0.64 -44.27 1.20
C ALA A 459 -0.41 -43.73 2.63
N MET A 460 0.84 -43.45 3.02
CA MET A 460 1.17 -42.85 4.33
C MET A 460 0.56 -41.45 4.50
N LEU A 461 0.56 -40.61 3.46
CA LEU A 461 -0.08 -39.30 3.49
C LEU A 461 -1.61 -39.41 3.62
N THR A 462 -2.21 -40.37 2.92
CA THR A 462 -3.66 -40.62 2.94
C THR A 462 -4.12 -41.16 4.29
N VAL A 463 -3.44 -42.18 4.83
CA VAL A 463 -3.71 -42.73 6.17
C VAL A 463 -3.48 -41.67 7.25
N GLY A 464 -2.35 -40.97 7.23
CA GLY A 464 -2.05 -39.89 8.18
C GLY A 464 -2.98 -38.67 8.09
N ASN A 465 -3.71 -38.51 6.99
CA ASN A 465 -4.80 -37.53 6.87
C ASN A 465 -6.12 -38.07 7.43
N ASN A 466 -6.46 -39.33 7.14
CA ASN A 466 -7.69 -39.98 7.57
C ASN A 466 -7.75 -40.26 9.09
N LEU A 467 -6.60 -40.45 9.73
CA LEU A 467 -6.47 -40.62 11.19
C LEU A 467 -6.67 -39.32 12.00
N ARG A 468 -6.94 -38.19 11.35
CA ARG A 468 -7.18 -36.89 12.00
C ARG A 468 -8.65 -36.75 12.38
N GLU A 469 -8.94 -36.13 13.52
CA GLU A 469 -10.30 -35.67 13.89
C GLU A 469 -10.94 -34.80 12.80
N ASN A 470 -10.12 -34.03 12.09
CA ASN A 470 -10.51 -33.21 10.95
C ASN A 470 -9.51 -33.46 9.79
N PRO A 471 -9.85 -34.37 8.86
CA PRO A 471 -9.09 -34.58 7.62
C PRO A 471 -9.05 -33.31 6.77
N LYS A 472 -7.95 -33.12 6.03
CA LYS A 472 -7.82 -32.08 5.01
C LYS A 472 -8.34 -32.59 3.67
N GLU A 473 -8.80 -31.68 2.84
CA GLU A 473 -9.04 -31.95 1.42
C GLU A 473 -7.71 -32.37 0.77
N LEU A 474 -7.64 -33.60 0.28
CA LEU A 474 -6.42 -34.23 -0.24
C LEU A 474 -6.66 -34.67 -1.69
N HIS A 475 -5.96 -34.03 -2.62
CA HIS A 475 -6.04 -34.34 -4.05
C HIS A 475 -4.76 -35.02 -4.52
N VAL A 476 -4.87 -36.08 -5.33
CA VAL A 476 -3.72 -36.80 -5.89
C VAL A 476 -3.67 -36.59 -7.41
N HIS A 477 -2.55 -36.04 -7.86
CA HIS A 477 -2.26 -35.67 -9.25
C HIS A 477 -1.15 -36.58 -9.76
N ARG A 478 -1.31 -37.16 -10.95
CA ARG A 478 -0.25 -37.95 -11.61
C ARG A 478 0.35 -37.16 -12.75
N LEU A 479 1.66 -37.26 -12.89
CA LEU A 479 2.39 -36.73 -14.04
C LEU A 479 2.05 -37.52 -15.30
N SER A 480 2.20 -36.91 -16.48
CA SER A 480 2.03 -37.57 -17.78
C SER A 480 3.02 -38.73 -17.94
N GLU A 481 2.65 -39.79 -18.67
CA GLU A 481 3.55 -40.92 -18.97
C GLU A 481 4.85 -40.49 -19.65
N LYS A 482 4.80 -39.33 -20.34
CA LYS A 482 5.93 -38.64 -20.96
C LYS A 482 6.93 -38.02 -19.97
N PHE A 483 6.66 -38.08 -18.67
CA PHE A 483 7.48 -37.46 -17.61
C PHE A 483 8.97 -37.81 -17.71
N THR A 484 9.32 -39.06 -18.05
CA THR A 484 10.71 -39.55 -18.21
C THR A 484 11.31 -39.30 -19.59
N SER A 485 10.65 -38.49 -20.44
CA SER A 485 11.18 -38.10 -21.74
C SER A 485 12.24 -37.01 -21.57
N ASN A 486 13.33 -37.12 -22.34
CA ASN A 486 14.34 -36.07 -22.45
C ASN A 486 13.98 -35.04 -23.54
N ALA A 487 12.77 -35.09 -24.10
CA ALA A 487 12.30 -34.13 -25.10
C ALA A 487 11.72 -32.87 -24.42
N PRO A 488 12.19 -31.65 -24.75
CA PRO A 488 11.70 -30.43 -24.12
C PRO A 488 10.18 -30.22 -24.22
N MET A 489 9.53 -30.65 -25.30
CA MET A 489 8.07 -30.54 -25.46
C MET A 489 7.30 -31.45 -24.49
N ASP A 490 7.85 -32.62 -24.18
CA ASP A 490 7.24 -33.57 -23.24
C ASP A 490 7.39 -33.06 -21.80
N GLU A 491 8.56 -32.49 -21.48
CA GLU A 491 8.80 -31.79 -20.20
C GLU A 491 7.83 -30.62 -20.01
N TYR A 492 7.72 -29.76 -21.03
CA TYR A 492 6.87 -28.57 -21.03
C TYR A 492 5.38 -28.91 -20.87
N SER A 493 4.86 -29.83 -21.69
CA SER A 493 3.47 -30.30 -21.57
C SER A 493 3.18 -30.94 -20.21
N THR A 494 4.07 -31.81 -19.72
CA THR A 494 3.91 -32.45 -18.40
C THR A 494 3.83 -31.43 -17.25
N VAL A 495 4.58 -30.33 -17.31
CA VAL A 495 4.47 -29.22 -16.34
C VAL A 495 3.12 -28.52 -16.45
N PHE A 496 2.68 -28.16 -17.66
CA PHE A 496 1.48 -27.35 -17.86
C PHE A 496 0.17 -28.12 -17.69
N ASP A 497 0.11 -29.41 -18.03
CA ASP A 497 -1.03 -30.29 -17.77
C ASP A 497 -1.35 -30.35 -16.28
N VAL A 498 -0.30 -30.54 -15.46
CA VAL A 498 -0.43 -30.68 -14.00
C VAL A 498 -0.70 -29.33 -13.35
N ALA A 499 -0.01 -28.27 -13.77
CA ALA A 499 -0.29 -26.92 -13.29
C ALA A 499 -1.73 -26.47 -13.61
N SER A 500 -2.25 -26.82 -14.79
CA SER A 500 -3.65 -26.56 -15.17
C SER A 500 -4.62 -27.37 -14.31
N THR A 501 -4.34 -28.66 -14.08
CA THR A 501 -5.16 -29.56 -13.26
C THR A 501 -5.22 -29.10 -11.80
N LEU A 502 -4.10 -28.65 -11.22
CA LEU A 502 -4.08 -28.05 -9.87
C LEU A 502 -5.05 -26.86 -9.74
N ILE A 503 -5.07 -25.96 -10.74
CA ILE A 503 -5.96 -24.78 -10.74
C ILE A 503 -7.43 -25.20 -10.91
N LEU A 504 -7.71 -26.22 -11.74
CA LEU A 504 -9.07 -26.76 -11.93
C LEU A 504 -9.59 -27.42 -10.64
N GLU A 505 -8.74 -28.17 -9.92
CA GLU A 505 -9.00 -28.71 -8.58
C GLU A 505 -8.85 -27.67 -7.46
N LYS A 506 -8.97 -26.37 -7.79
CA LYS A 506 -9.06 -25.24 -6.85
C LYS A 506 -7.83 -25.02 -5.95
N ALA A 507 -6.65 -25.50 -6.32
CA ALA A 507 -5.43 -25.17 -5.58
C ALA A 507 -5.24 -23.64 -5.46
N ASP A 508 -4.97 -23.17 -4.25
CA ASP A 508 -4.93 -21.74 -3.92
C ASP A 508 -3.71 -21.38 -3.04
N ARG A 509 -3.64 -20.12 -2.62
CA ARG A 509 -2.51 -19.60 -1.82
C ARG A 509 -2.37 -20.25 -0.43
N ALA A 510 -3.35 -21.04 0.00
CA ALA A 510 -3.34 -21.77 1.26
C ALA A 510 -3.24 -23.29 1.05
N SER A 511 -3.20 -23.78 -0.19
CA SER A 511 -2.86 -25.16 -0.51
C SER A 511 -1.37 -25.44 -0.28
N LEU A 512 -1.09 -26.63 0.26
CA LEU A 512 0.25 -27.23 0.23
C LEU A 512 0.34 -28.17 -0.96
N VAL A 513 1.24 -27.91 -1.91
CA VAL A 513 1.54 -28.85 -2.99
C VAL A 513 2.75 -29.67 -2.60
N VAL A 514 2.62 -31.00 -2.59
CA VAL A 514 3.65 -31.95 -2.21
C VAL A 514 4.07 -32.72 -3.45
N PHE A 515 5.26 -32.44 -3.98
CA PHE A 515 5.83 -33.24 -5.06
C PHE A 515 6.59 -34.43 -4.48
N ILE A 516 6.27 -35.64 -4.92
CA ILE A 516 7.02 -36.84 -4.59
C ILE A 516 8.14 -37.01 -5.63
N GLY A 517 9.35 -36.67 -5.21
CA GLY A 517 10.59 -36.75 -5.97
C GLY A 517 10.91 -38.17 -6.42
N TYR A 518 11.67 -38.24 -7.51
CA TYR A 518 12.06 -39.49 -8.16
C TYR A 518 13.48 -39.93 -7.74
N GLU A 519 13.90 -41.11 -8.20
CA GLU A 519 15.26 -41.63 -7.92
C GLU A 519 16.34 -40.81 -8.64
N ASP A 520 16.06 -40.41 -9.89
CA ASP A 520 16.93 -39.51 -10.65
C ASP A 520 16.66 -38.05 -10.26
N SER A 521 17.76 -37.38 -9.89
CA SER A 521 17.89 -35.98 -9.51
C SER A 521 17.30 -34.96 -10.47
N ASN A 522 17.38 -35.22 -11.78
CA ASN A 522 17.00 -34.25 -12.79
C ASN A 522 15.51 -33.93 -12.68
N TYR A 523 14.70 -34.93 -12.34
CA TYR A 523 13.24 -34.86 -12.24
C TYR A 523 12.70 -34.04 -11.05
N ASP A 524 13.55 -33.69 -10.08
CA ASP A 524 13.18 -32.72 -9.03
C ASP A 524 12.85 -31.32 -9.63
N PHE A 525 13.27 -31.03 -10.88
CA PHE A 525 12.91 -29.79 -11.57
C PHE A 525 11.41 -29.60 -11.76
N TYR A 526 10.65 -30.68 -11.94
CA TYR A 526 9.19 -30.61 -12.11
C TYR A 526 8.51 -30.01 -10.89
N ALA A 527 9.03 -30.28 -9.68
CA ALA A 527 8.58 -29.59 -8.48
C ALA A 527 8.80 -28.08 -8.63
N ALA A 528 10.04 -27.63 -8.81
CA ALA A 528 10.34 -26.20 -8.91
C ALA A 528 9.51 -25.51 -10.01
N MET A 529 9.32 -26.16 -11.15
CA MET A 529 8.51 -25.65 -12.26
C MET A 529 7.02 -25.53 -11.93
N ILE A 530 6.39 -26.60 -11.46
CA ILE A 530 4.96 -26.60 -11.14
C ILE A 530 4.68 -25.69 -9.94
N GLY A 531 5.60 -25.58 -8.97
CA GLY A 531 5.48 -24.66 -7.83
C GLY A 531 5.65 -23.18 -8.21
N MET A 532 6.29 -22.88 -9.34
CA MET A 532 6.48 -21.51 -9.82
C MET A 532 5.23 -20.94 -10.51
N LEU A 533 4.48 -21.78 -11.24
CA LEU A 533 3.42 -21.34 -12.16
C LEU A 533 2.13 -20.79 -11.51
N PRO A 534 1.63 -21.28 -10.35
CA PRO A 534 0.42 -20.72 -9.76
C PRO A 534 0.66 -19.33 -9.16
N PHE A 535 0.25 -18.26 -9.85
CA PHE A 535 0.42 -16.87 -9.36
C PHE A 535 -0.21 -16.58 -7.99
N ARG A 536 -1.22 -17.37 -7.60
CA ARG A 536 -1.82 -17.35 -6.25
C ARG A 536 -0.77 -17.59 -5.16
N GLY A 537 0.34 -18.26 -5.47
CA GLY A 537 1.45 -18.53 -4.58
C GLY A 537 1.15 -19.73 -3.69
N VAL A 538 1.18 -20.93 -4.28
CA VAL A 538 1.11 -22.20 -3.54
C VAL A 538 2.42 -22.39 -2.73
N SER A 539 2.33 -22.97 -1.54
CA SER A 539 3.54 -23.49 -0.89
C SER A 539 3.85 -24.84 -1.50
N MET A 540 5.04 -25.01 -2.09
CA MET A 540 5.48 -26.32 -2.55
C MET A 540 6.53 -26.95 -1.63
N ALA A 541 6.35 -28.24 -1.34
CA ALA A 541 7.34 -29.09 -0.68
C ALA A 541 7.75 -30.25 -1.61
N LEU A 542 9.02 -30.65 -1.55
CA LEU A 542 9.57 -31.79 -2.27
C LEU A 542 9.87 -32.93 -1.29
N ILE A 543 9.24 -34.10 -1.45
CA ILE A 543 9.64 -35.33 -0.75
C ILE A 543 10.64 -36.07 -1.63
N SER A 544 11.89 -36.08 -1.23
CA SER A 544 12.95 -36.79 -1.92
C SER A 544 13.16 -38.22 -1.43
N GLN A 545 13.34 -39.13 -2.37
CA GLN A 545 13.83 -40.49 -2.14
C GLN A 545 15.36 -40.62 -2.30
N ARG A 546 16.07 -39.51 -2.60
CA ARG A 546 17.49 -39.50 -2.96
C ARG A 546 18.42 -39.62 -1.75
N GLN A 547 19.55 -40.29 -1.95
CA GLN A 547 20.61 -40.43 -0.95
C GLN A 547 21.70 -39.33 -0.99
N ARG A 548 21.65 -38.38 -1.94
CA ARG A 548 22.53 -37.19 -1.98
C ARG A 548 21.83 -36.00 -2.64
N TYR A 549 22.17 -34.79 -2.17
CA TYR A 549 21.81 -33.51 -2.78
C TYR A 549 23.03 -32.60 -2.85
N GLU A 550 23.41 -32.23 -4.07
CA GLU A 550 24.50 -31.30 -4.38
C GLU A 550 24.01 -29.86 -4.16
N ASP A 551 23.48 -29.21 -5.20
CA ASP A 551 22.74 -27.95 -5.06
C ASP A 551 21.25 -28.22 -4.76
N LEU A 552 20.67 -27.36 -3.93
CA LEU A 552 19.24 -27.35 -3.57
C LEU A 552 18.50 -26.11 -4.13
N LEU A 553 19.23 -25.09 -4.59
CA LEU A 553 18.67 -23.82 -5.09
C LEU A 553 18.60 -23.76 -6.63
N THR A 554 19.22 -24.71 -7.32
CA THR A 554 19.19 -24.83 -8.79
C THR A 554 18.59 -26.19 -9.20
N TYR A 555 17.65 -26.15 -10.16
CA TYR A 555 17.12 -27.34 -10.83
C TYR A 555 17.17 -27.16 -12.33
N THR A 556 17.51 -28.23 -13.05
CA THR A 556 17.64 -28.26 -14.51
C THR A 556 16.91 -29.50 -15.01
N SER A 557 16.17 -29.38 -16.11
CA SER A 557 15.45 -30.51 -16.70
C SER A 557 16.39 -31.50 -17.40
N PRO A 558 15.99 -32.78 -17.58
CA PRO A 558 16.76 -33.76 -18.35
C PRO A 558 17.24 -33.27 -19.72
N SER A 559 16.40 -32.53 -20.46
CA SER A 559 16.73 -31.92 -21.75
C SER A 559 17.69 -30.72 -21.66
N LYS A 560 17.88 -30.16 -20.45
CA LYS A 560 18.66 -28.95 -20.13
C LYS A 560 18.10 -27.65 -20.73
N VAL A 561 16.94 -27.69 -21.39
CA VAL A 561 16.25 -26.51 -21.92
C VAL A 561 15.63 -25.68 -20.80
N PHE A 562 15.04 -26.31 -19.79
CA PHE A 562 14.45 -25.62 -18.65
C PHE A 562 15.36 -25.63 -17.44
N ASN A 563 15.47 -24.49 -16.75
CA ASN A 563 16.21 -24.41 -15.51
C ASN A 563 15.68 -23.29 -14.60
N ILE A 564 15.59 -23.59 -13.30
CA ILE A 564 15.23 -22.65 -12.25
C ILE A 564 16.45 -22.46 -11.36
N GLU A 565 16.81 -21.19 -11.15
CA GLU A 565 17.83 -20.78 -10.20
C GLU A 565 17.18 -19.85 -9.18
N GLY A 566 17.12 -20.27 -7.92
CA GLY A 566 16.52 -19.50 -6.83
C GLY A 566 17.22 -18.17 -6.58
N VAL A 567 18.54 -18.11 -6.82
CA VAL A 567 19.36 -16.90 -6.62
C VAL A 567 19.32 -15.91 -7.79
N ASN A 568 18.57 -16.18 -8.87
CA ASN A 568 18.44 -15.27 -10.00
C ASN A 568 17.58 -14.04 -9.61
N ALA A 569 18.18 -12.85 -9.63
CA ALA A 569 17.52 -11.58 -9.31
C ALA A 569 16.29 -11.29 -10.19
N ALA A 570 16.29 -11.73 -11.46
CA ALA A 570 15.15 -11.56 -12.37
C ALA A 570 13.86 -12.21 -11.85
N ARG A 571 13.98 -13.27 -11.03
CA ARG A 571 12.87 -13.99 -10.37
C ARG A 571 12.41 -13.36 -9.05
N MET A 572 12.93 -12.18 -8.71
CA MET A 572 12.63 -11.40 -7.50
C MET A 572 12.66 -12.19 -6.18
N GLY A 573 13.54 -13.19 -6.07
CA GLY A 573 13.70 -13.98 -4.85
C GLY A 573 12.51 -14.88 -4.49
N MET A 574 11.60 -15.15 -5.43
CA MET A 574 10.67 -16.28 -5.29
C MET A 574 11.33 -17.57 -5.74
N PHE A 575 12.06 -18.21 -4.83
CA PHE A 575 12.35 -19.64 -4.98
C PHE A 575 11.07 -20.44 -4.64
N PRO A 576 10.56 -21.29 -5.56
CA PRO A 576 9.22 -21.88 -5.47
C PRO A 576 9.10 -23.00 -4.44
N ILE A 577 10.17 -23.80 -4.26
CA ILE A 577 10.21 -24.86 -3.25
C ILE A 577 10.46 -24.22 -1.88
N LYS A 578 9.63 -24.52 -0.87
CA LYS A 578 9.72 -23.97 0.49
C LYS A 578 10.38 -24.91 1.48
N ALA A 579 10.32 -26.21 1.23
CA ALA A 579 10.95 -27.23 2.05
C ALA A 579 11.25 -28.48 1.22
N VAL A 580 12.35 -29.16 1.55
CA VAL A 580 12.65 -30.50 1.05
C VAL A 580 12.65 -31.48 2.23
N PHE A 581 12.08 -32.66 2.04
CA PHE A 581 11.99 -33.72 3.03
C PHE A 581 12.65 -34.97 2.47
N GLY A 582 13.49 -35.67 3.22
CA GLY A 582 14.11 -36.89 2.71
C GLY A 582 14.97 -37.61 3.74
N VAL A 583 15.76 -38.57 3.30
CA VAL A 583 16.48 -39.50 4.20
C VAL A 583 17.86 -39.01 4.68
N LEU A 584 18.22 -37.76 4.39
CA LEU A 584 19.52 -37.16 4.74
C LEU A 584 19.40 -36.25 5.96
N PRO A 585 20.53 -35.93 6.65
CA PRO A 585 20.51 -35.01 7.78
C PRO A 585 19.89 -33.65 7.45
N ASP A 586 19.21 -33.03 8.43
CA ASP A 586 18.68 -31.67 8.32
C ASP A 586 19.80 -30.71 7.87
N LYS A 587 19.56 -29.94 6.81
CA LYS A 587 20.46 -28.88 6.32
C LYS A 587 19.67 -27.66 5.86
N THR A 588 20.27 -26.47 5.90
CA THR A 588 19.69 -25.29 5.26
C THR A 588 20.63 -24.82 4.16
N ALA A 589 20.11 -24.69 2.94
CA ALA A 589 20.80 -23.99 1.87
C ALA A 589 20.45 -22.50 1.98
N ASP A 590 21.47 -21.65 1.99
CA ASP A 590 21.36 -20.21 2.15
C ASP A 590 22.32 -19.55 1.16
N ALA A 591 21.83 -18.60 0.35
CA ALA A 591 22.63 -17.94 -0.67
C ALA A 591 22.13 -16.52 -0.98
N THR A 592 23.07 -15.61 -1.22
CA THR A 592 22.79 -14.24 -1.65
C THR A 592 22.23 -14.21 -3.08
N ILE A 593 21.22 -13.36 -3.30
CA ILE A 593 20.70 -13.08 -4.65
C ILE A 593 21.82 -12.49 -5.53
N LYS A 594 21.97 -13.00 -6.76
CA LYS A 594 22.96 -12.52 -7.73
C LYS A 594 22.80 -11.00 -8.02
N PRO A 595 23.85 -10.29 -8.44
CA PRO A 595 23.71 -8.95 -9.00
C PRO A 595 22.68 -8.95 -10.16
N TRP A 596 21.89 -7.89 -10.24
CA TRP A 596 21.03 -7.63 -11.40
C TRP A 596 21.85 -6.78 -12.35
N ILE A 597 21.90 -7.19 -13.62
CA ILE A 597 22.73 -6.60 -14.66
C ILE A 597 21.79 -6.38 -15.86
N PRO A 598 21.08 -5.25 -15.93
CA PRO A 598 20.25 -4.88 -17.07
C PRO A 598 21.11 -4.32 -18.21
N ILE A 599 20.49 -4.04 -19.36
CA ILE A 599 21.20 -3.39 -20.48
C ILE A 599 21.55 -1.94 -20.10
N GLU A 600 22.81 -1.56 -20.32
CA GLU A 600 23.30 -0.21 -20.07
C GLU A 600 22.84 0.73 -21.20
N ILE A 601 22.05 1.74 -20.86
CA ILE A 601 21.47 2.70 -21.82
C ILE A 601 22.13 4.10 -21.74
N GLU A 602 23.11 4.30 -20.85
CA GLU A 602 23.65 5.63 -20.51
C GLU A 602 24.17 6.40 -21.74
N ASN A 603 24.81 5.72 -22.69
CA ASN A 603 25.33 6.34 -23.92
C ASN A 603 24.26 6.75 -24.94
N TYR A 604 23.00 6.37 -24.74
CA TYR A 604 21.86 6.74 -25.61
C TYR A 604 21.00 7.85 -24.97
N VAL A 605 20.94 7.88 -23.64
CA VAL A 605 20.14 8.84 -22.87
C VAL A 605 20.90 10.16 -22.74
N ASN A 606 20.33 11.25 -23.25
CA ASN A 606 20.98 12.57 -23.32
C ASN A 606 22.30 12.58 -24.12
N ASN A 607 22.46 11.66 -25.08
CA ASN A 607 23.55 11.71 -26.06
C ASN A 607 23.57 13.10 -26.74
N GLU A 608 24.75 13.69 -26.95
CA GLU A 608 24.91 15.02 -27.59
C GLU A 608 24.21 15.07 -28.96
N ASP A 609 24.15 13.94 -29.66
CA ASP A 609 23.41 13.74 -30.90
C ASP A 609 21.98 13.22 -30.66
N GLN A 610 21.15 14.06 -30.03
CA GLN A 610 19.69 13.84 -29.99
C GLN A 610 19.01 14.01 -31.37
N VAL A 611 19.75 14.41 -32.42
CA VAL A 611 19.21 14.54 -33.78
C VAL A 611 19.11 13.17 -34.42
N HIS A 612 20.15 12.34 -34.29
CA HIS A 612 20.18 10.98 -34.82
C HIS A 612 19.69 9.92 -33.81
N HIS A 613 19.86 10.14 -32.49
CA HIS A 613 19.30 9.28 -31.43
C HIS A 613 18.31 10.03 -30.51
N PRO A 614 17.12 10.44 -31.00
CA PRO A 614 16.10 11.13 -30.21
C PRO A 614 15.41 10.14 -29.24
N THR A 615 16.06 9.87 -28.11
CA THR A 615 15.60 8.86 -27.14
C THR A 615 15.15 9.47 -25.82
N ILE A 616 14.06 8.91 -25.27
CA ILE A 616 13.52 9.31 -23.97
C ILE A 616 13.62 8.12 -23.03
N ASN A 617 14.39 8.27 -21.96
CA ASN A 617 14.43 7.32 -20.85
C ASN A 617 13.24 7.55 -19.93
N LEU A 618 12.47 6.49 -19.66
CA LEU A 618 11.48 6.48 -18.60
C LEU A 618 12.09 5.75 -17.40
N PRO A 619 12.54 6.45 -16.34
CA PRO A 619 13.16 5.79 -15.21
C PRO A 619 12.13 4.86 -14.55
N PHE A 620 12.46 3.58 -14.47
CA PHE A 620 11.57 2.58 -13.87
C PHE A 620 12.34 1.60 -12.99
N LYS A 621 11.68 1.09 -11.96
CA LYS A 621 12.22 0.11 -11.03
C LYS A 621 11.15 -0.90 -10.66
N VAL A 622 11.56 -2.14 -10.41
CA VAL A 622 10.72 -3.18 -9.82
C VAL A 622 11.48 -3.81 -8.65
N GLY A 623 10.99 -3.63 -7.42
CA GLY A 623 11.60 -4.23 -6.22
C GLY A 623 13.04 -3.79 -5.93
N ALA A 624 13.35 -2.52 -6.21
CA ALA A 624 14.66 -1.87 -6.20
C ALA A 624 15.64 -2.36 -7.29
N LEU A 625 15.18 -3.12 -8.30
CA LEU A 625 15.93 -3.43 -9.50
C LEU A 625 15.57 -2.42 -10.60
N THR A 626 16.57 -1.74 -11.18
CA THR A 626 16.38 -0.82 -12.31
C THR A 626 15.92 -1.58 -13.54
N LEU A 627 14.84 -1.13 -14.17
CA LEU A 627 14.42 -1.59 -15.49
C LEU A 627 14.66 -0.45 -16.49
N PRO A 628 15.62 -0.58 -17.43
CA PRO A 628 15.79 0.39 -18.51
C PRO A 628 14.55 0.38 -19.40
N MET A 629 13.93 1.55 -19.58
CA MET A 629 12.81 1.75 -20.51
C MET A 629 13.14 2.92 -21.43
N LEU A 630 13.34 2.63 -22.72
CA LEU A 630 13.76 3.61 -23.71
C LEU A 630 12.69 3.75 -24.80
N THR A 631 12.28 4.99 -25.07
CA THR A 631 11.44 5.34 -26.23
C THR A 631 12.34 5.94 -27.31
N HIS A 632 12.39 5.33 -28.50
CA HIS A 632 13.08 5.89 -29.67
C HIS A 632 12.08 6.63 -30.58
N ASN A 633 12.25 7.94 -30.75
CA ASN A 633 11.33 8.81 -31.50
C ASN A 633 11.80 9.14 -32.93
N GLY A 634 12.92 8.54 -33.37
CA GLY A 634 13.49 8.65 -34.72
C GLY A 634 12.76 7.77 -35.73
N SER A 635 13.37 7.52 -36.89
CA SER A 635 12.77 6.59 -37.85
C SER A 635 12.81 5.16 -37.34
N TYR A 636 11.91 4.31 -37.84
CA TYR A 636 11.92 2.88 -37.52
C TYR A 636 13.26 2.19 -37.85
N ALA A 637 13.98 2.62 -38.89
CA ALA A 637 15.27 2.05 -39.26
C ALA A 637 16.34 2.37 -38.20
N ASP A 638 16.55 3.65 -37.88
CA ASP A 638 17.51 4.11 -36.86
C ASP A 638 17.22 3.48 -35.49
N SER A 639 15.94 3.24 -35.21
CA SER A 639 15.49 2.57 -33.98
C SER A 639 15.94 1.10 -33.92
N ILE A 640 15.93 0.38 -35.04
CA ILE A 640 16.43 -1.00 -35.12
C ILE A 640 17.96 -1.03 -34.96
N GLU A 641 18.67 -0.11 -35.61
CA GLU A 641 20.13 -0.03 -35.47
C GLU A 641 20.54 0.27 -34.03
N SER A 642 19.86 1.20 -33.37
CA SER A 642 20.06 1.50 -31.95
C SER A 642 19.78 0.30 -31.03
N LEU A 643 18.75 -0.51 -31.34
CA LEU A 643 18.46 -1.74 -30.60
C LEU A 643 19.55 -2.81 -30.81
N ARG A 644 20.04 -2.98 -32.05
CA ARG A 644 21.17 -3.86 -32.37
C ARG A 644 22.40 -3.44 -31.60
N ASP A 645 22.76 -2.16 -31.64
CA ASP A 645 24.01 -1.67 -31.07
C ASP A 645 24.01 -1.73 -29.53
N LEU A 646 22.84 -1.55 -28.89
CA LEU A 646 22.61 -1.87 -27.47
C LEU A 646 22.87 -3.36 -27.16
N CYS A 647 22.27 -4.27 -27.92
CA CYS A 647 22.43 -5.72 -27.72
C CYS A 647 23.87 -6.19 -27.95
N ASP A 648 24.47 -5.74 -29.06
CA ASP A 648 25.84 -6.08 -29.47
C ASP A 648 26.88 -5.59 -28.47
N THR A 649 26.70 -4.38 -27.93
CA THR A 649 27.56 -3.84 -26.88
C THR A 649 27.40 -4.63 -25.59
N HIS A 650 26.17 -4.79 -25.09
CA HIS A 650 25.92 -5.40 -23.79
C HIS A 650 26.30 -6.89 -23.74
N TYR A 651 25.99 -7.66 -24.79
CA TYR A 651 26.33 -9.08 -24.88
C TYR A 651 27.68 -9.34 -25.59
N ASN A 652 28.47 -8.30 -25.89
CA ASN A 652 29.77 -8.38 -26.59
C ASN A 652 29.69 -9.25 -27.86
N LYS A 653 28.63 -9.04 -28.67
CA LYS A 653 28.26 -9.79 -29.88
C LYS A 653 28.20 -11.33 -29.71
N LYS A 654 28.03 -11.82 -28.48
CA LYS A 654 27.99 -13.24 -28.12
C LYS A 654 26.66 -13.60 -27.46
N TYR A 655 25.62 -13.64 -28.27
CA TYR A 655 24.27 -14.04 -27.88
C TYR A 655 23.58 -14.78 -29.04
N PHE A 656 22.44 -15.40 -28.74
CA PHE A 656 21.54 -15.97 -29.74
C PHE A 656 20.15 -15.32 -29.59
N PRO A 657 19.77 -14.40 -30.49
CA PRO A 657 18.48 -13.75 -30.45
C PRO A 657 17.37 -14.68 -30.93
N ILE A 658 16.26 -14.68 -30.19
CA ILE A 658 15.00 -15.30 -30.58
C ILE A 658 13.95 -14.21 -30.62
N VAL A 659 13.52 -13.82 -31.82
CA VAL A 659 12.49 -12.79 -31.98
C VAL A 659 11.13 -13.47 -32.01
N SER A 660 10.32 -13.22 -30.98
CA SER A 660 8.94 -13.68 -30.87
C SER A 660 7.99 -12.62 -31.39
N CYS A 661 7.13 -12.96 -32.33
CA CYS A 661 6.26 -12.01 -33.02
C CYS A 661 4.86 -12.57 -33.31
N GLY A 662 3.82 -11.83 -32.94
CA GLY A 662 2.44 -12.18 -33.26
C GLY A 662 2.10 -11.88 -34.72
N GLU A 663 1.24 -12.68 -35.34
CA GLU A 663 0.98 -12.66 -36.80
C GLU A 663 0.64 -11.31 -37.42
N THR A 664 0.03 -10.38 -36.68
CA THR A 664 -0.22 -9.01 -37.15
C THR A 664 1.07 -8.20 -37.25
N CYS A 665 1.97 -8.32 -36.26
CA CYS A 665 3.28 -7.65 -36.28
C CYS A 665 4.24 -8.34 -37.26
N ASP A 666 4.10 -9.65 -37.46
CA ASP A 666 4.80 -10.44 -38.48
C ASP A 666 4.42 -9.96 -39.90
N ALA A 667 3.11 -9.76 -40.15
CA ALA A 667 2.62 -9.21 -41.42
C ALA A 667 3.11 -7.77 -41.67
N LEU A 668 3.24 -6.95 -40.61
CA LEU A 668 3.84 -5.61 -40.67
C LEU A 668 5.38 -5.62 -40.80
N GLY A 669 6.03 -6.79 -40.74
CA GLY A 669 7.49 -6.94 -40.83
C GLY A 669 8.26 -6.74 -39.54
N TYR A 670 7.61 -6.25 -38.48
CA TYR A 670 8.32 -5.77 -37.29
C TYR A 670 9.26 -6.79 -36.64
N GLY A 671 8.87 -8.05 -36.64
CA GLY A 671 9.71 -9.13 -36.13
C GLY A 671 10.82 -9.56 -37.09
N THR A 672 10.58 -9.57 -38.41
CA THR A 672 11.61 -9.98 -39.38
C THR A 672 12.74 -8.96 -39.43
N ASP A 673 12.39 -7.69 -39.51
CA ASP A 673 13.36 -6.61 -39.71
C ASP A 673 14.27 -6.46 -38.48
N ILE A 674 13.72 -6.64 -37.27
CA ILE A 674 14.48 -6.72 -36.01
C ILE A 674 15.39 -7.96 -35.97
N LEU A 675 14.90 -9.13 -36.40
CA LEU A 675 15.73 -10.33 -36.41
C LEU A 675 16.90 -10.20 -37.40
N ASP A 676 16.64 -9.67 -38.59
CA ASP A 676 17.63 -9.51 -39.66
C ASP A 676 18.78 -8.58 -39.24
N ALA A 677 18.50 -7.54 -38.45
CA ALA A 677 19.53 -6.70 -37.84
C ALA A 677 20.33 -7.38 -36.71
N LEU A 678 19.80 -8.45 -36.10
CA LEU A 678 20.40 -9.17 -34.97
C LEU A 678 20.98 -10.56 -35.37
N GLN A 679 20.98 -10.94 -36.66
CA GLN A 679 21.43 -12.27 -37.10
C GLN A 679 22.88 -12.59 -36.69
N PRO A 680 23.21 -13.86 -36.37
CA PRO A 680 22.39 -15.07 -36.55
C PRO A 680 21.46 -15.39 -35.36
N GLY A 681 20.17 -15.61 -35.62
CA GLY A 681 19.17 -15.92 -34.61
C GLY A 681 18.05 -16.86 -35.07
N TYR A 682 16.91 -16.82 -34.38
CA TYR A 682 15.70 -17.59 -34.72
C TYR A 682 14.43 -16.73 -34.68
N TYR A 683 13.53 -16.98 -35.63
CA TYR A 683 12.22 -16.34 -35.70
C TYR A 683 11.14 -17.25 -35.14
N PHE A 684 10.38 -16.77 -34.16
CA PHE A 684 9.26 -17.48 -33.58
C PHE A 684 7.96 -16.69 -33.82
N ASN A 685 7.11 -17.17 -34.73
CA ASN A 685 5.81 -16.55 -34.99
C ASN A 685 4.65 -17.36 -34.38
N HIS A 686 3.66 -16.65 -33.83
CA HIS A 686 2.53 -17.26 -33.13
C HIS A 686 1.21 -16.55 -33.48
N LYS A 687 0.07 -17.15 -33.09
CA LYS A 687 -1.26 -16.52 -33.26
C LYS A 687 -1.46 -15.38 -32.25
N SER A 688 -2.23 -14.37 -32.63
CA SER A 688 -2.46 -13.16 -31.82
C SER A 688 -3.83 -13.15 -31.15
N GLY A 689 -3.90 -12.61 -29.92
CA GLY A 689 -5.15 -12.40 -29.17
C GLY A 689 -5.23 -13.15 -27.84
N GLU A 690 -6.14 -12.74 -26.96
CA GLU A 690 -6.21 -13.24 -25.57
C GLU A 690 -6.62 -14.73 -25.49
N THR A 691 -7.39 -15.24 -26.47
CA THR A 691 -7.70 -16.69 -26.59
C THR A 691 -6.49 -17.54 -26.94
N TYR A 692 -5.47 -16.97 -27.56
CA TYR A 692 -4.18 -17.61 -27.87
C TYR A 692 -3.10 -17.34 -26.82
N LYS A 693 -3.48 -16.75 -25.67
CA LYS A 693 -2.62 -16.58 -24.50
C LYS A 693 -2.48 -17.86 -23.70
N CYS A 694 -2.20 -18.97 -24.36
CA CYS A 694 -2.14 -20.31 -23.78
C CYS A 694 -0.77 -20.96 -24.04
N TRP A 695 -0.41 -21.97 -23.25
CA TRP A 695 0.94 -22.55 -23.27
C TRP A 695 1.24 -23.29 -24.58
N GLU A 696 0.21 -23.84 -25.22
CA GLU A 696 0.25 -24.57 -26.49
C GLU A 696 0.64 -23.67 -27.68
N ASN A 697 0.30 -22.37 -27.65
CA ASN A 697 0.62 -21.42 -28.73
C ASN A 697 2.07 -20.89 -28.63
N TYR A 698 2.76 -21.11 -27.51
CA TYR A 698 4.10 -20.57 -27.23
C TYR A 698 5.17 -21.63 -26.92
N GLY A 699 4.80 -22.90 -26.80
CA GLY A 699 5.75 -24.01 -26.74
C GLY A 699 5.73 -24.83 -28.03
N THR A 700 6.82 -24.78 -28.80
CA THR A 700 7.01 -25.61 -29.99
C THR A 700 8.34 -26.36 -29.91
N LYS A 701 8.41 -27.50 -30.59
CA LYS A 701 9.63 -28.31 -30.66
C LYS A 701 10.78 -27.51 -31.26
N GLU A 702 10.47 -26.73 -32.29
CA GLU A 702 11.42 -25.92 -33.04
C GLU A 702 12.02 -24.82 -32.16
N LEU A 703 11.19 -24.12 -31.38
CA LEU A 703 11.65 -23.12 -30.41
C LEU A 703 12.60 -23.74 -29.37
N PHE A 704 12.23 -24.86 -28.76
CA PHE A 704 13.06 -25.51 -27.75
C PHE A 704 14.32 -26.17 -28.32
N ASP A 705 14.28 -26.70 -29.55
CA ASP A 705 15.47 -27.19 -30.26
C ASP A 705 16.48 -26.05 -30.50
N GLN A 706 16.03 -24.83 -30.80
CA GLN A 706 16.91 -23.67 -30.98
C GLN A 706 17.50 -23.18 -29.66
N ILE A 707 16.70 -23.11 -28.58
CA ILE A 707 17.19 -22.80 -27.23
C ILE A 707 18.23 -23.84 -26.78
N SER A 708 17.98 -25.13 -27.02
CA SER A 708 18.94 -26.21 -26.74
C SER A 708 20.25 -26.02 -27.50
N LYS A 709 20.19 -25.79 -28.82
CA LYS A 709 21.38 -25.57 -29.66
C LYS A 709 22.21 -24.36 -29.21
N ALA A 710 21.56 -23.26 -28.84
CA ALA A 710 22.24 -22.07 -28.35
C ALA A 710 22.92 -22.32 -26.98
N LYS A 711 22.19 -22.92 -26.03
CA LYS A 711 22.75 -23.33 -24.72
C LYS A 711 23.91 -24.31 -24.85
N ALA A 712 23.83 -25.29 -25.75
CA ALA A 712 24.90 -26.26 -26.01
C ALA A 712 26.18 -25.61 -26.57
N LYS A 713 26.06 -24.46 -27.25
CA LYS A 713 27.19 -23.63 -27.71
C LYS A 713 27.71 -22.67 -26.64
N GLY A 714 27.13 -22.65 -25.43
CA GLY A 714 27.45 -21.68 -24.39
C GLY A 714 26.98 -20.25 -24.67
N LEU A 715 26.07 -20.06 -25.64
CA LEU A 715 25.55 -18.74 -25.98
C LEU A 715 24.39 -18.36 -25.05
N PRO A 716 24.39 -17.15 -24.45
CA PRO A 716 23.20 -16.54 -23.85
C PRO A 716 22.07 -16.47 -24.89
N VAL A 717 20.93 -17.09 -24.57
CA VAL A 717 19.70 -16.91 -25.35
C VAL A 717 19.04 -15.61 -24.93
N VAL A 718 18.76 -14.75 -25.89
CA VAL A 718 18.09 -13.46 -25.70
C VAL A 718 16.76 -13.51 -26.42
N ILE A 719 15.65 -13.49 -25.69
CA ILE A 719 14.31 -13.49 -26.25
C ILE A 719 13.85 -12.05 -26.41
N ILE A 720 13.49 -11.66 -27.62
CA ILE A 720 12.97 -10.32 -27.96
C ILE A 720 11.48 -10.44 -28.26
N ALA A 721 10.64 -9.87 -27.39
CA ALA A 721 9.19 -9.92 -27.50
C ALA A 721 8.65 -8.72 -28.30
N VAL A 722 8.47 -8.89 -29.60
CA VAL A 722 7.96 -7.85 -30.51
C VAL A 722 6.44 -7.96 -30.60
N GLY A 723 5.69 -6.99 -30.06
CA GLY A 723 4.23 -7.01 -30.16
C GLY A 723 3.47 -6.28 -29.06
N GLY A 724 2.22 -6.70 -28.83
CA GLY A 724 1.41 -6.29 -27.68
C GLY A 724 1.62 -7.17 -26.44
N GLY A 725 0.98 -6.79 -25.32
CA GLY A 725 1.20 -7.41 -24.00
C GLY A 725 0.83 -8.89 -23.89
N VAL A 726 0.09 -9.46 -24.85
CA VAL A 726 -0.10 -10.91 -24.95
C VAL A 726 1.25 -11.62 -25.21
N ASN A 727 2.02 -11.16 -26.20
CA ASN A 727 3.32 -11.75 -26.55
C ASN A 727 4.33 -11.58 -25.41
N GLY A 728 4.51 -10.35 -24.89
CA GLY A 728 5.44 -10.08 -23.78
C GLY A 728 5.20 -10.95 -22.55
N ASN A 729 3.93 -11.09 -22.13
CA ASN A 729 3.55 -12.02 -21.05
C ASN A 729 3.91 -13.48 -21.36
N CYS A 730 3.61 -13.96 -22.57
CA CYS A 730 3.72 -15.36 -22.92
C CYS A 730 5.16 -15.80 -23.21
N ILE A 731 5.88 -15.09 -24.09
CA ILE A 731 7.27 -15.42 -24.37
C ILE A 731 8.20 -14.99 -23.22
N GLY A 732 7.82 -13.99 -22.43
CA GLY A 732 8.50 -13.67 -21.18
C GLY A 732 8.38 -14.78 -20.14
N LEU A 733 7.29 -15.56 -20.16
CA LEU A 733 7.18 -16.77 -19.36
C LEU A 733 8.08 -17.87 -19.91
N ILE A 734 8.15 -18.07 -21.24
CA ILE A 734 9.16 -18.98 -21.83
C ILE A 734 10.57 -18.59 -21.39
N ALA A 735 10.95 -17.31 -21.46
CA ALA A 735 12.24 -16.80 -20.97
C ALA A 735 12.47 -17.12 -19.49
N GLY A 736 11.44 -16.95 -18.65
CA GLY A 736 11.46 -17.34 -17.24
C GLY A 736 11.54 -18.86 -17.01
N LEU A 737 11.05 -19.71 -17.91
CA LEU A 737 11.16 -21.17 -17.82
C LEU A 737 12.54 -21.66 -18.28
N THR A 738 13.09 -21.07 -19.34
CA THR A 738 14.39 -21.43 -19.92
C THR A 738 15.57 -20.64 -19.33
N ASN A 739 15.30 -19.72 -18.39
CA ASN A 739 16.28 -18.81 -17.80
C ASN A 739 17.07 -18.02 -18.87
N SER A 740 16.38 -17.65 -19.95
CA SER A 740 16.89 -16.83 -21.05
C SER A 740 16.74 -15.34 -20.72
N ARG A 741 17.58 -14.49 -21.32
CA ARG A 741 17.41 -13.04 -21.22
C ARG A 741 16.12 -12.61 -21.93
N LEU A 742 15.51 -11.51 -21.51
CA LEU A 742 14.27 -10.99 -22.09
C LEU A 742 14.42 -9.50 -22.39
N ILE A 743 14.08 -9.12 -23.62
CA ILE A 743 13.91 -7.74 -24.07
C ILE A 743 12.48 -7.61 -24.58
N GLU A 744 11.77 -6.55 -24.19
CA GLU A 744 10.40 -6.29 -24.68
C GLU A 744 10.40 -5.11 -25.65
N VAL A 745 9.86 -5.33 -26.86
CA VAL A 745 9.72 -4.32 -27.92
C VAL A 745 8.22 -4.08 -28.16
N PRO A 746 7.59 -3.19 -27.37
CA PRO A 746 6.16 -2.98 -27.43
C PRO A 746 5.73 -2.23 -28.68
N THR A 747 4.75 -2.80 -29.41
CA THR A 747 4.10 -2.20 -30.58
C THR A 747 2.69 -1.68 -30.29
N THR A 748 2.29 -1.70 -29.01
CA THR A 748 1.08 -1.05 -28.49
C THR A 748 1.43 -0.21 -27.25
N PRO A 749 0.90 1.01 -27.07
CA PRO A 749 1.24 1.82 -25.91
C PRO A 749 0.86 1.14 -24.59
N MET A 750 -0.30 0.47 -24.54
CA MET A 750 -0.72 -0.36 -23.40
C MET A 750 0.29 -1.48 -23.06
N HIS A 751 1.01 -2.04 -24.04
CA HIS A 751 2.12 -2.95 -23.71
C HIS A 751 3.25 -2.17 -23.03
N TYR A 752 3.66 -1.03 -23.59
CA TYR A 752 4.79 -0.25 -23.10
C TYR A 752 4.59 0.41 -21.73
N ASN A 753 3.36 0.82 -21.40
CA ASN A 753 3.08 1.57 -20.18
C ASN A 753 2.38 0.75 -19.08
N ASP A 754 1.66 -0.33 -19.43
CA ASP A 754 0.99 -1.20 -18.46
C ASP A 754 1.60 -2.62 -18.33
N ALA A 755 1.86 -3.34 -19.43
CA ALA A 755 2.24 -4.75 -19.32
C ALA A 755 3.76 -5.00 -19.16
N THR A 756 4.64 -4.17 -19.72
CA THR A 756 6.10 -4.21 -19.49
C THR A 756 6.49 -3.72 -18.09
N THR A 757 5.69 -2.82 -17.52
CA THR A 757 5.86 -2.25 -16.17
C THR A 757 5.42 -3.20 -15.05
N SER A 758 5.13 -4.47 -15.36
CA SER A 758 4.97 -5.55 -14.39
C SER A 758 5.96 -6.68 -14.64
N ALA A 759 6.44 -7.28 -13.56
CA ALA A 759 7.23 -8.51 -13.63
C ALA A 759 6.37 -9.77 -13.87
N LYS A 760 5.03 -9.69 -13.84
CA LYS A 760 4.16 -10.84 -14.10
C LYS A 760 4.32 -11.27 -15.58
N LYS A 761 4.73 -12.52 -15.82
CA LYS A 761 4.75 -13.13 -17.16
C LYS A 761 3.91 -14.42 -17.12
N ALA A 762 2.91 -14.53 -18.00
CA ALA A 762 1.74 -15.38 -17.77
C ALA A 762 1.09 -15.97 -19.04
N PHE A 763 0.62 -17.22 -18.93
CA PHE A 763 -0.48 -17.77 -19.72
C PHE A 763 -1.81 -17.66 -18.96
N SER A 764 -2.88 -17.55 -19.73
CA SER A 764 -4.26 -17.80 -19.31
C SER A 764 -4.56 -19.30 -19.40
N LEU A 765 -5.41 -19.81 -18.52
CA LEU A 765 -5.97 -21.16 -18.63
C LEU A 765 -7.08 -21.11 -19.68
N VAL A 766 -6.79 -21.60 -20.89
CA VAL A 766 -7.74 -21.68 -22.01
C VAL A 766 -8.08 -23.15 -22.25
N LYS A 767 -9.34 -23.47 -22.50
CA LYS A 767 -9.79 -24.81 -22.88
C LYS A 767 -10.92 -24.71 -23.88
N ASN A 768 -10.82 -25.41 -25.01
CA ASN A 768 -11.79 -25.36 -26.11
C ASN A 768 -12.11 -23.91 -26.55
N ASN A 769 -11.07 -23.12 -26.81
CA ASN A 769 -11.13 -21.68 -27.13
C ASN A 769 -11.76 -20.77 -26.05
N LYS A 770 -12.19 -21.31 -24.91
CA LYS A 770 -12.76 -20.56 -23.80
C LYS A 770 -11.71 -20.26 -22.74
N ILE A 771 -11.54 -18.99 -22.40
CA ILE A 771 -10.72 -18.55 -21.28
C ILE A 771 -11.43 -18.94 -19.97
N LEU A 772 -10.85 -19.87 -19.21
CA LEU A 772 -11.36 -20.30 -17.90
C LEU A 772 -10.82 -19.44 -16.76
N SER A 773 -9.58 -18.94 -16.89
CA SER A 773 -8.98 -17.96 -15.97
C SER A 773 -7.87 -17.20 -16.68
N LYS A 774 -7.92 -15.85 -16.65
CA LYS A 774 -6.85 -15.01 -17.19
C LYS A 774 -5.58 -15.10 -16.33
N ASN A 775 -4.40 -15.03 -16.94
CA ASN A 775 -3.09 -14.79 -16.31
C ASN A 775 -2.78 -15.66 -15.06
N ILE A 776 -3.17 -16.94 -15.04
CA ILE A 776 -3.10 -17.77 -13.81
C ILE A 776 -1.90 -18.71 -13.76
N LEU A 777 -1.32 -19.03 -14.92
CA LEU A 777 -0.17 -19.92 -15.08
C LEU A 777 1.05 -19.09 -15.49
N GLY A 778 1.92 -18.72 -14.55
CA GLY A 778 3.13 -17.96 -14.85
C GLY A 778 3.97 -17.57 -13.65
N CYS A 779 4.96 -16.72 -13.87
CA CYS A 779 5.98 -16.39 -12.89
C CYS A 779 6.25 -14.88 -12.82
N PHE A 780 7.07 -14.47 -11.84
CA PHE A 780 7.64 -13.12 -11.83
C PHE A 780 9.00 -13.17 -12.52
N TYR A 781 9.15 -12.44 -13.63
CA TYR A 781 10.37 -12.34 -14.44
C TYR A 781 10.51 -10.94 -15.04
N ILE A 782 11.60 -10.24 -14.71
CA ILE A 782 11.86 -8.86 -15.17
C ILE A 782 12.72 -8.90 -16.46
N PRO A 783 12.37 -8.12 -17.52
CA PRO A 783 13.22 -7.95 -18.71
C PRO A 783 14.50 -7.15 -18.42
N GLU A 784 15.54 -7.32 -19.23
CA GLU A 784 16.80 -6.55 -19.12
C GLU A 784 16.71 -5.18 -19.80
N LEU A 785 15.73 -4.99 -20.70
CA LEU A 785 15.42 -3.76 -21.43
C LEU A 785 13.96 -3.78 -21.91
N VAL A 786 13.31 -2.62 -21.88
CA VAL A 786 12.10 -2.33 -22.67
C VAL A 786 12.45 -1.26 -23.69
N PHE A 787 12.28 -1.55 -24.98
CA PHE A 787 12.68 -0.67 -26.09
C PHE A 787 11.48 -0.37 -26.99
N CYS A 788 10.88 0.80 -26.81
CA CYS A 788 9.72 1.26 -27.55
C CYS A 788 10.13 1.99 -28.84
N ILE A 789 9.70 1.47 -30.00
CA ILE A 789 9.88 2.12 -31.30
C ILE A 789 8.61 2.90 -31.63
N SER A 790 8.62 4.24 -31.45
CA SER A 790 7.40 5.06 -31.51
C SER A 790 6.66 4.99 -32.84
N GLU A 791 7.36 4.83 -33.98
CA GLU A 791 6.72 4.66 -35.29
C GLU A 791 5.83 3.41 -35.38
N THR A 792 6.05 2.37 -34.56
CA THR A 792 5.18 1.19 -34.57
C THR A 792 3.76 1.50 -34.06
N PHE A 793 3.58 2.58 -33.28
CA PHE A 793 2.26 3.04 -32.84
C PHE A 793 1.45 3.71 -33.96
N LEU A 794 2.06 4.03 -35.11
CA LEU A 794 1.33 4.57 -36.26
C LEU A 794 0.43 3.53 -36.94
N THR A 795 0.71 2.23 -36.76
CA THR A 795 -0.06 1.12 -37.33
C THR A 795 -1.08 0.51 -36.36
N LEU A 796 -1.41 1.19 -35.26
CA LEU A 796 -2.45 0.77 -34.31
C LEU A 796 -3.83 0.63 -34.99
N SER A 797 -4.75 -0.08 -34.32
CA SER A 797 -6.20 0.09 -34.59
C SER A 797 -6.77 1.16 -33.66
N THR A 798 -7.91 1.72 -34.04
CA THR A 798 -8.65 2.71 -33.24
C THR A 798 -9.00 2.16 -31.87
N ALA A 799 -9.37 0.88 -31.79
CA ALA A 799 -9.59 0.15 -30.54
C ALA A 799 -8.34 0.13 -29.63
N ASN A 800 -7.13 -0.07 -30.17
CA ASN A 800 -5.89 -0.05 -29.37
C ASN A 800 -5.53 1.36 -28.87
N ALA A 801 -5.80 2.40 -29.68
CA ALA A 801 -5.64 3.78 -29.26
C ALA A 801 -6.61 4.13 -28.12
N HIS A 802 -7.91 3.77 -28.26
CA HIS A 802 -8.90 3.97 -27.19
C HIS A 802 -8.62 3.12 -25.94
N ALA A 803 -8.09 1.91 -26.09
CA ALA A 803 -7.67 1.08 -24.95
C ALA A 803 -6.56 1.75 -24.14
N THR A 804 -5.59 2.39 -24.83
CA THR A 804 -4.54 3.19 -24.18
C THR A 804 -5.15 4.30 -23.33
N VAL A 805 -6.02 5.15 -23.91
CA VAL A 805 -6.62 6.27 -23.16
C VAL A 805 -7.62 5.83 -22.09
N GLY A 806 -8.19 4.62 -22.17
CA GLY A 806 -8.98 4.05 -21.08
C GLY A 806 -8.16 3.76 -19.83
N GLU A 807 -6.97 3.17 -19.99
CA GLU A 807 -6.00 3.01 -18.88
C GLU A 807 -5.43 4.34 -18.39
N SER A 808 -5.27 5.33 -19.28
CA SER A 808 -4.98 6.72 -18.89
C SER A 808 -6.08 7.30 -18.01
N CYS A 809 -7.35 7.15 -18.41
CA CYS A 809 -8.50 7.67 -17.67
C CYS A 809 -8.65 7.01 -16.29
N LYS A 810 -8.34 5.71 -16.17
CA LYS A 810 -8.18 5.04 -14.89
C LYS A 810 -7.10 5.75 -14.04
N THR A 811 -5.90 5.90 -14.59
CA THR A 811 -4.73 6.46 -13.89
C THR A 811 -4.96 7.91 -13.45
N MET A 812 -5.54 8.74 -14.32
CA MET A 812 -5.89 10.14 -14.02
C MET A 812 -6.96 10.25 -12.93
N ASN A 813 -8.02 9.45 -13.00
CA ASN A 813 -9.07 9.44 -11.96
C ASN A 813 -8.59 8.84 -10.64
N MET A 814 -7.63 7.93 -10.68
CA MET A 814 -7.03 7.29 -9.52
C MET A 814 -6.05 8.24 -8.82
N LEU A 815 -5.12 8.90 -9.54
CA LEU A 815 -4.02 9.66 -8.93
C LEU A 815 -4.11 11.19 -9.10
N GLY A 816 -4.58 11.67 -10.26
CA GLY A 816 -4.63 13.10 -10.61
C GLY A 816 -3.27 13.80 -10.49
N ARG A 817 -3.13 14.68 -9.49
CA ARG A 817 -1.93 15.50 -9.23
C ARG A 817 -1.22 15.10 -7.93
N VAL A 818 -0.41 14.05 -7.96
CA VAL A 818 0.34 13.58 -6.77
C VAL A 818 1.61 14.41 -6.53
N ASP A 819 2.08 15.13 -7.55
CA ASP A 819 3.08 16.20 -7.44
C ASP A 819 2.68 17.33 -6.47
N SER A 820 1.38 17.54 -6.26
CA SER A 820 0.86 18.55 -5.33
C SER A 820 0.83 18.08 -3.87
N LYS A 821 0.93 19.04 -2.95
CA LYS A 821 0.81 18.79 -1.50
C LYS A 821 -0.49 18.09 -1.11
N GLN A 822 -1.61 18.40 -1.77
CA GLN A 822 -2.91 17.81 -1.49
C GLN A 822 -3.02 16.38 -2.02
N GLY A 823 -2.42 16.08 -3.19
CA GLY A 823 -2.37 14.72 -3.75
C GLY A 823 -1.46 13.78 -2.96
N ALA A 824 -0.24 14.22 -2.64
CA ALA A 824 0.68 13.46 -1.81
C ALA A 824 0.09 13.14 -0.41
N GLN A 825 -0.78 14.00 0.13
CA GLN A 825 -1.51 13.75 1.37
C GLN A 825 -2.62 12.69 1.24
N ASP A 826 -3.31 12.60 0.11
CA ASP A 826 -4.32 11.55 -0.12
C ASP A 826 -3.66 10.16 -0.22
N TYR A 827 -2.38 10.09 -0.63
CA TYR A 827 -1.56 8.87 -0.76
C TYR A 827 -0.52 8.66 0.34
N PHE A 828 -0.66 9.30 1.51
CA PHE A 828 0.27 9.20 2.66
C PHE A 828 0.58 7.76 3.14
N ASN A 829 -0.18 6.75 2.70
CA ASN A 829 0.08 5.36 3.04
C ASN A 829 1.08 4.69 2.09
N ILE A 830 1.46 5.29 0.96
CA ILE A 830 2.52 4.82 0.05
C ILE A 830 3.88 5.19 0.65
N GLU A 831 4.83 4.26 0.62
CA GLU A 831 6.18 4.46 1.20
C GLU A 831 7.19 4.78 0.10
N GLY A 832 7.55 6.07 0.00
CA GLY A 832 8.52 6.60 -0.96
C GLY A 832 8.04 6.73 -2.39
N ALA A 833 9.00 6.69 -3.33
CA ALA A 833 8.78 6.76 -4.77
C ALA A 833 8.32 8.14 -5.31
N VAL A 834 8.64 9.23 -4.58
CA VAL A 834 8.41 10.63 -5.01
C VAL A 834 9.11 10.99 -6.31
N GLU A 835 10.20 10.32 -6.68
CA GLU A 835 10.87 10.53 -7.97
C GLU A 835 10.00 10.15 -9.18
N PHE A 836 8.83 9.51 -8.94
CA PHE A 836 7.83 9.17 -9.94
C PHE A 836 6.45 9.81 -9.67
N ALA A 837 6.32 10.63 -8.62
CA ALA A 837 5.10 11.39 -8.36
C ALA A 837 4.98 12.50 -9.42
N SER A 838 3.83 12.57 -10.07
CA SER A 838 3.62 13.48 -11.20
C SER A 838 2.20 14.04 -11.24
N ASP A 839 2.02 14.95 -12.19
CA ASP A 839 0.73 15.42 -12.66
C ASP A 839 0.28 14.55 -13.83
N TYR A 840 -0.47 13.50 -13.52
CA TYR A 840 -0.99 12.56 -14.51
C TYR A 840 -2.05 13.21 -15.41
N THR A 841 -2.56 14.39 -15.04
CA THR A 841 -3.61 15.08 -15.82
C THR A 841 -3.06 15.75 -17.07
N LYS A 842 -1.75 15.97 -17.18
CA LYS A 842 -1.09 16.49 -18.41
C LYS A 842 -1.43 15.73 -19.69
N ILE A 843 -1.87 14.47 -19.56
CA ILE A 843 -2.39 13.68 -20.67
C ILE A 843 -3.57 14.40 -21.37
N VAL A 844 -4.45 15.11 -20.64
CA VAL A 844 -5.59 15.83 -21.25
C VAL A 844 -5.16 17.02 -22.11
N GLN A 845 -4.03 17.66 -21.82
CA GLN A 845 -3.46 18.75 -22.62
C GLN A 845 -2.89 18.26 -23.97
N THR A 846 -2.84 16.94 -24.18
CA THR A 846 -2.34 16.31 -25.42
C THR A 846 -3.44 15.64 -26.25
N VAL A 847 -4.71 15.95 -25.96
CA VAL A 847 -5.88 15.34 -26.62
C VAL A 847 -5.95 15.63 -28.12
N GLY A 848 -5.52 16.81 -28.61
CA GLY A 848 -5.42 17.09 -30.05
C GLY A 848 -4.45 16.16 -30.76
N GLY A 849 -3.41 15.67 -30.06
CA GLY A 849 -2.50 14.64 -30.55
C GLY A 849 -3.14 13.25 -30.64
N PHE A 850 -4.05 12.92 -29.72
CA PHE A 850 -4.89 11.72 -29.82
C PHE A 850 -5.88 11.84 -31.00
N ASP A 851 -6.54 12.98 -31.16
CA ASP A 851 -7.48 13.21 -32.27
C ASP A 851 -6.79 13.16 -33.64
N ALA A 852 -5.59 13.74 -33.75
CA ALA A 852 -4.77 13.65 -34.95
C ALA A 852 -4.35 12.19 -35.25
N LEU A 853 -4.01 11.41 -34.22
CA LEU A 853 -3.67 9.99 -34.35
C LEU A 853 -4.88 9.16 -34.81
N ILE A 854 -6.06 9.33 -34.18
CA ILE A 854 -7.28 8.64 -34.60
C ILE A 854 -7.65 9.02 -36.04
N THR A 855 -7.65 10.32 -36.37
CA THR A 855 -7.94 10.81 -37.73
C THR A 855 -6.98 10.21 -38.77
N PHE A 856 -5.69 10.10 -38.45
CA PHE A 856 -4.71 9.45 -39.33
C PHE A 856 -4.98 7.95 -39.52
N ILE A 857 -5.24 7.21 -38.42
CA ILE A 857 -5.55 5.78 -38.46
C ILE A 857 -6.88 5.49 -39.17
N GLU A 858 -7.85 6.40 -39.08
CA GLU A 858 -9.17 6.25 -39.67
C GLU A 858 -9.27 6.66 -41.14
N ASP A 859 -8.33 7.48 -41.64
CA ASP A 859 -8.26 7.87 -43.05
C ASP A 859 -8.36 6.66 -43.99
N ALA A 860 -9.25 6.74 -44.97
CA ALA A 860 -9.56 5.63 -45.87
C ALA A 860 -8.33 5.15 -46.66
N GLN A 861 -7.42 6.03 -47.04
CA GLN A 861 -6.19 5.66 -47.76
C GLN A 861 -5.15 5.05 -46.81
N THR A 862 -5.00 5.56 -45.59
CA THR A 862 -4.15 4.97 -44.54
C THR A 862 -4.65 3.57 -44.15
N ARG A 863 -5.97 3.40 -43.92
CA ARG A 863 -6.61 2.08 -43.68
C ARG A 863 -6.35 1.11 -44.82
N LYS A 864 -6.51 1.56 -46.08
CA LYS A 864 -6.24 0.75 -47.27
C LYS A 864 -4.78 0.31 -47.34
N LEU A 865 -3.82 1.24 -47.22
CA LEU A 865 -2.40 0.92 -47.24
C LEU A 865 -2.02 -0.08 -46.15
N LYS A 866 -2.53 0.09 -44.93
CA LYS A 866 -2.33 -0.88 -43.85
C LYS A 866 -2.88 -2.27 -44.18
N ALA A 867 -4.07 -2.35 -44.79
CA ALA A 867 -4.63 -3.62 -45.26
C ALA A 867 -3.79 -4.27 -46.37
N ASP A 868 -3.32 -3.47 -47.34
CA ASP A 868 -2.44 -3.92 -48.43
C ASP A 868 -1.08 -4.43 -47.89
N ILE A 869 -0.48 -3.73 -46.91
CA ILE A 869 0.74 -4.15 -46.19
C ILE A 869 0.50 -5.50 -45.51
N CYS A 870 -0.57 -5.62 -44.72
CA CYS A 870 -0.88 -6.87 -44.02
C CYS A 870 -1.14 -8.03 -44.99
N ALA A 871 -1.85 -7.79 -46.10
CA ALA A 871 -2.10 -8.81 -47.12
C ALA A 871 -0.80 -9.32 -47.78
N VAL A 872 0.14 -8.43 -48.12
CA VAL A 872 1.47 -8.82 -48.60
C VAL A 872 2.26 -9.53 -47.50
N GLY A 873 2.18 -9.06 -46.25
CA GLY A 873 2.79 -9.68 -45.08
C GLY A 873 2.34 -11.11 -44.83
N TYR A 874 1.05 -11.39 -44.96
CA TYR A 874 0.51 -12.75 -44.87
C TYR A 874 1.01 -13.64 -46.03
N ALA A 875 1.17 -13.09 -47.25
CA ALA A 875 1.77 -13.85 -48.35
C ALA A 875 3.28 -14.15 -48.11
N ILE A 876 4.04 -13.23 -47.49
CA ILE A 876 5.43 -13.47 -47.06
C ILE A 876 5.51 -14.56 -45.97
N ARG A 877 4.47 -14.72 -45.14
CA ARG A 877 4.45 -15.76 -44.09
C ARG A 877 4.46 -17.17 -44.68
N GLU A 878 3.81 -17.37 -45.83
CA GLU A 878 3.76 -18.65 -46.55
C GLU A 878 5.10 -18.95 -47.27
N ASP A 879 5.78 -17.93 -47.80
CA ASP A 879 7.13 -18.04 -48.37
C ASP A 879 8.02 -16.85 -47.98
N ARG A 880 8.77 -17.03 -46.88
CA ARG A 880 9.72 -16.02 -46.38
C ARG A 880 10.95 -15.82 -47.27
N SER A 881 11.19 -16.70 -48.24
CA SER A 881 12.29 -16.52 -49.20
C SER A 881 11.93 -15.55 -50.34
N ASN A 882 10.65 -15.14 -50.44
CA ASN A 882 10.15 -14.29 -51.50
C ASN A 882 10.60 -12.82 -51.36
N THR A 883 11.80 -12.54 -51.83
CA THR A 883 12.39 -11.18 -51.85
C THR A 883 11.56 -10.15 -52.62
N THR A 884 10.74 -10.57 -53.60
CA THR A 884 9.85 -9.67 -54.34
C THR A 884 8.69 -9.18 -53.48
N LEU A 885 8.06 -10.09 -52.71
CA LEU A 885 7.03 -9.70 -51.75
C LEU A 885 7.60 -8.86 -50.60
N ALA A 886 8.80 -9.21 -50.09
CA ALA A 886 9.49 -8.43 -49.07
C ALA A 886 9.70 -6.95 -49.50
N LYS A 887 10.27 -6.72 -50.68
CA LYS A 887 10.44 -5.37 -51.26
C LYS A 887 9.11 -4.66 -51.49
N LYS A 888 8.06 -5.38 -51.88
CA LYS A 888 6.71 -4.80 -52.02
C LYS A 888 6.15 -4.35 -50.67
N ARG A 889 6.35 -5.11 -49.59
CA ARG A 889 5.94 -4.72 -48.23
C ARG A 889 6.71 -3.48 -47.76
N GLU A 890 8.02 -3.45 -48.00
CA GLU A 890 8.91 -2.33 -47.67
C GLU A 890 8.45 -1.02 -48.34
N GLU A 891 8.18 -1.06 -49.65
CA GLU A 891 7.69 0.11 -50.41
C GLU A 891 6.29 0.57 -49.93
N LEU A 892 5.38 -0.35 -49.62
CA LEU A 892 4.07 0.01 -49.06
C LEU A 892 4.20 0.63 -47.65
N LEU A 893 5.10 0.11 -46.81
CA LEU A 893 5.41 0.68 -45.48
C LEU A 893 6.07 2.05 -45.57
N LYS A 894 6.90 2.29 -46.59
CA LYS A 894 7.48 3.60 -46.89
C LYS A 894 6.38 4.59 -47.26
N GLN A 895 5.49 4.24 -48.20
CA GLN A 895 4.33 5.07 -48.56
C GLN A 895 3.42 5.37 -47.36
N PHE A 896 3.22 4.40 -46.46
CA PHE A 896 2.48 4.59 -45.21
C PHE A 896 3.14 5.63 -44.29
N ARG A 897 4.47 5.58 -44.12
CA ARG A 897 5.23 6.57 -43.34
C ARG A 897 5.25 7.94 -44.01
N GLU A 898 5.40 8.01 -45.33
CA GLU A 898 5.34 9.26 -46.09
C GLU A 898 3.99 9.98 -45.89
N ARG A 899 2.87 9.24 -45.83
CA ARG A 899 1.55 9.83 -45.47
C ARG A 899 1.52 10.41 -44.06
N TYR A 900 2.14 9.76 -43.09
CA TYR A 900 2.24 10.30 -41.73
C TYR A 900 3.05 11.60 -41.71
N TYR A 901 4.22 11.63 -42.36
CA TYR A 901 5.04 12.84 -42.43
C TYR A 901 4.38 13.96 -43.26
N ALA A 902 3.54 13.63 -44.25
CA ALA A 902 2.74 14.58 -45.01
C ALA A 902 1.64 15.29 -44.19
N LEU A 903 1.35 14.86 -42.94
CA LEU A 903 0.47 15.60 -42.03
C LEU A 903 1.05 16.96 -41.59
N GLY A 904 2.35 17.18 -41.80
CA GLY A 904 3.08 18.37 -41.38
C GLY A 904 3.65 18.28 -39.95
N PRO A 905 4.64 19.13 -39.62
CA PRO A 905 5.37 19.05 -38.35
C PRO A 905 4.47 19.28 -37.13
N GLU A 906 3.47 20.16 -37.23
CA GLU A 906 2.52 20.45 -36.15
C GLU A 906 1.77 19.19 -35.69
N LYS A 907 1.07 18.50 -36.61
CA LYS A 907 0.31 17.29 -36.31
C LYS A 907 1.19 16.12 -35.89
N THR A 908 2.31 15.91 -36.58
CA THR A 908 3.25 14.82 -36.23
C THR A 908 3.91 15.04 -34.86
N ASN A 909 4.24 16.29 -34.50
CA ASN A 909 4.75 16.61 -33.17
C ASN A 909 3.66 16.46 -32.09
N SER A 910 2.41 16.86 -32.37
CA SER A 910 1.28 16.66 -31.46
C SER A 910 1.02 15.17 -31.17
N ILE A 911 1.04 14.32 -32.20
CA ILE A 911 0.94 12.85 -32.04
C ILE A 911 2.11 12.30 -31.21
N LYS A 912 3.35 12.72 -31.50
CA LYS A 912 4.54 12.31 -30.71
C LYS A 912 4.46 12.80 -29.26
N ALA A 913 3.94 14.00 -29.00
CA ALA A 913 3.77 14.57 -27.67
C ALA A 913 2.72 13.80 -26.85
N PHE A 914 1.56 13.47 -27.45
CA PHE A 914 0.55 12.62 -26.85
C PHE A 914 1.12 11.25 -26.45
N LEU A 915 1.75 10.55 -27.40
CA LEU A 915 2.34 9.22 -27.16
C LEU A 915 3.46 9.26 -26.11
N SER A 916 4.30 10.29 -26.11
CA SER A 916 5.38 10.43 -25.12
C SER A 916 4.84 10.73 -23.72
N THR A 917 3.87 11.64 -23.62
CA THR A 917 3.24 12.04 -22.34
C THR A 917 2.46 10.89 -21.74
N VAL A 918 1.56 10.26 -22.50
CA VAL A 918 0.73 9.15 -21.99
C VAL A 918 1.57 7.99 -21.48
N ASN A 919 2.67 7.66 -22.17
CA ASN A 919 3.59 6.62 -21.73
C ASN A 919 4.37 7.02 -20.49
N LYS A 920 4.99 8.20 -20.47
CA LYS A 920 5.75 8.71 -19.32
C LYS A 920 4.90 8.73 -18.04
N GLU A 921 3.71 9.31 -18.13
CA GLU A 921 2.87 9.56 -16.95
C GLU A 921 2.29 8.24 -16.41
N ILE A 922 1.87 7.28 -17.25
CA ILE A 922 1.41 5.96 -16.78
C ILE A 922 2.57 5.10 -16.23
N VAL A 923 3.76 5.12 -16.87
CA VAL A 923 4.95 4.43 -16.35
C VAL A 923 5.35 4.99 -14.99
N SER A 924 5.34 6.31 -14.83
CA SER A 924 5.61 6.99 -13.55
C SER A 924 4.58 6.60 -12.48
N ALA A 925 3.29 6.57 -12.82
CA ALA A 925 2.25 6.10 -11.92
C ALA A 925 2.52 4.68 -11.39
N LYS A 926 2.90 3.74 -12.27
CA LYS A 926 3.26 2.36 -11.85
C LYS A 926 4.53 2.29 -11.01
N ALA A 927 5.53 3.10 -11.33
CA ALA A 927 6.78 3.13 -10.59
C ALA A 927 6.56 3.49 -9.12
N MET A 928 5.63 4.40 -8.80
CA MET A 928 5.29 4.78 -7.42
C MET A 928 5.05 3.59 -6.47
N PHE A 929 4.45 2.51 -6.97
CA PHE A 929 4.05 1.36 -6.15
C PHE A 929 5.07 0.21 -6.28
N LEU A 930 5.54 -0.04 -7.51
CA LEU A 930 6.34 -1.21 -7.86
C LEU A 930 7.84 -1.01 -7.62
N ALA A 931 8.33 0.23 -7.63
CA ALA A 931 9.75 0.54 -7.47
C ALA A 931 10.35 -0.02 -6.17
N TYR A 932 9.61 0.08 -5.05
CA TYR A 932 10.17 -0.23 -3.73
C TYR A 932 9.25 -1.06 -2.82
N SER A 933 7.92 -0.86 -2.87
CA SER A 933 7.03 -1.32 -1.80
C SER A 933 6.20 -2.56 -2.15
N ASP A 934 5.82 -2.76 -3.41
CA ASP A 934 4.89 -3.84 -3.80
C ASP A 934 5.09 -4.39 -5.23
N PRO A 935 6.31 -4.84 -5.62
CA PRO A 935 6.57 -5.33 -6.98
C PRO A 935 5.84 -6.64 -7.35
N PHE A 936 5.21 -7.30 -6.38
CA PHE A 936 4.41 -8.51 -6.60
C PHE A 936 2.91 -8.22 -6.78
N GLU A 937 2.52 -6.94 -6.64
CA GLU A 937 1.13 -6.47 -6.74
C GLU A 937 0.17 -7.19 -5.78
N LYS A 938 0.54 -7.23 -4.49
CA LYS A 938 -0.20 -7.95 -3.43
C LYS A 938 -0.75 -7.03 -2.34
N TYR A 939 -0.39 -5.75 -2.33
CA TYR A 939 -0.75 -4.77 -1.30
C TYR A 939 -1.27 -3.47 -1.94
N ARG A 940 -0.43 -2.44 -2.08
CA ARG A 940 -0.82 -1.08 -2.50
C ARG A 940 -0.99 -0.98 -4.01
N ALA A 941 -0.20 -1.72 -4.79
CA ALA A 941 -0.30 -1.71 -6.25
C ALA A 941 -1.60 -2.36 -6.75
N LEU A 942 -2.38 -3.02 -5.87
CA LEU A 942 -3.75 -3.41 -6.19
C LEU A 942 -4.66 -2.19 -6.48
N LEU A 943 -4.20 -0.95 -6.26
CA LEU A 943 -4.88 0.26 -6.74
C LEU A 943 -5.04 0.28 -8.28
N PHE A 944 -4.13 -0.32 -9.04
CA PHE A 944 -4.21 -0.39 -10.50
C PHE A 944 -5.39 -1.20 -11.04
N GLU A 945 -6.07 -1.95 -10.18
CA GLU A 945 -7.33 -2.66 -10.46
C GLU A 945 -8.56 -1.73 -10.45
N TYR A 946 -8.37 -0.41 -10.30
CA TYR A 946 -9.48 0.55 -10.35
C TYR A 946 -10.27 0.37 -11.65
N ALA A 947 -11.61 0.36 -11.55
CA ALA A 947 -12.55 0.02 -12.61
C ALA A 947 -12.43 -1.41 -13.22
N HIS A 948 -11.44 -2.22 -12.86
CA HIS A 948 -11.26 -3.55 -13.45
C HIS A 948 -12.32 -4.56 -12.99
N THR A 949 -13.03 -4.31 -11.89
CA THR A 949 -14.11 -5.20 -11.39
C THR A 949 -15.21 -5.37 -12.46
N LEU A 950 -15.85 -4.26 -12.85
CA LEU A 950 -16.84 -4.27 -13.94
C LEU A 950 -16.17 -4.35 -15.32
N GLY A 951 -14.98 -3.75 -15.49
CA GLY A 951 -14.22 -3.80 -16.75
C GLY A 951 -13.93 -5.23 -17.19
N HIS A 952 -13.40 -6.09 -16.31
CA HIS A 952 -13.18 -7.50 -16.60
C HIS A 952 -14.48 -8.28 -16.83
N GLY A 953 -15.55 -7.96 -16.10
CA GLY A 953 -16.85 -8.60 -16.29
C GLY A 953 -17.42 -8.35 -17.68
N VAL A 954 -17.39 -7.10 -18.14
CA VAL A 954 -17.83 -6.71 -19.49
C VAL A 954 -16.88 -7.23 -20.57
N GLU A 955 -15.56 -7.18 -20.35
CA GLU A 955 -14.57 -7.76 -21.27
C GLU A 955 -14.83 -9.26 -21.49
N ALA A 956 -15.03 -10.02 -20.41
CA ALA A 956 -15.28 -11.46 -20.49
C ALA A 956 -16.62 -11.79 -21.17
N TYR A 957 -17.68 -11.04 -20.86
CA TYR A 957 -19.00 -11.27 -21.45
C TYR A 957 -19.06 -10.84 -22.93
N ALA A 958 -18.40 -9.74 -23.30
CA ALA A 958 -18.29 -9.31 -24.69
C ALA A 958 -17.51 -10.33 -25.54
N ASN A 959 -16.40 -10.87 -25.02
CA ASN A 959 -15.67 -11.95 -25.70
C ASN A 959 -16.52 -13.22 -25.92
N LEU A 960 -17.33 -13.62 -24.92
CA LEU A 960 -18.31 -14.70 -25.09
C LEU A 960 -19.31 -14.39 -26.22
N CYS A 961 -19.76 -13.14 -26.32
CA CYS A 961 -20.66 -12.72 -27.40
C CYS A 961 -19.98 -12.71 -28.78
N TYR A 962 -18.70 -12.35 -28.88
CA TYR A 962 -17.95 -12.46 -30.15
C TYR A 962 -17.85 -13.92 -30.62
N THR A 963 -17.60 -14.88 -29.70
CA THR A 963 -17.62 -16.31 -30.02
C THR A 963 -19.01 -16.76 -30.48
N ARG A 964 -20.08 -16.40 -29.76
CA ARG A 964 -21.47 -16.69 -30.16
C ARG A 964 -21.81 -16.10 -31.55
N ALA A 965 -21.28 -14.92 -31.88
CA ALA A 965 -21.48 -14.29 -33.17
C ALA A 965 -20.80 -15.08 -34.29
N GLN A 966 -19.54 -15.46 -34.09
CA GLN A 966 -18.78 -16.31 -35.01
C GLN A 966 -19.47 -17.67 -35.24
N GLU A 967 -19.92 -18.33 -34.17
CA GLU A 967 -20.66 -19.61 -34.24
C GLU A 967 -21.98 -19.51 -35.01
N ARG A 968 -22.62 -18.34 -35.01
CA ARG A 968 -23.88 -18.06 -35.72
C ARG A 968 -23.70 -17.39 -37.09
N GLY A 969 -22.47 -17.14 -37.53
CA GLY A 969 -22.18 -16.40 -38.77
C GLY A 969 -22.59 -14.91 -38.72
N VAL A 970 -22.80 -14.35 -37.54
CA VAL A 970 -23.09 -12.93 -37.34
C VAL A 970 -21.77 -12.15 -37.35
N PRO A 971 -21.58 -11.14 -38.23
CA PRO A 971 -20.36 -10.37 -38.26
C PRO A 971 -20.22 -9.51 -36.99
N VAL A 972 -19.02 -9.48 -36.41
CA VAL A 972 -18.65 -8.55 -35.34
C VAL A 972 -18.01 -7.32 -36.00
N PRO A 973 -18.67 -6.15 -36.01
CA PRO A 973 -18.11 -4.95 -36.64
C PRO A 973 -17.01 -4.32 -35.75
N GLU A 974 -16.04 -3.63 -36.35
CA GLU A 974 -14.86 -3.09 -35.65
C GLU A 974 -15.28 -2.15 -34.51
N GLU A 975 -16.29 -1.30 -34.75
CA GLU A 975 -16.81 -0.35 -33.78
C GLU A 975 -17.51 -1.01 -32.57
N ALA A 976 -17.92 -2.27 -32.67
CA ALA A 976 -18.47 -3.05 -31.54
C ALA A 976 -17.38 -3.77 -30.73
N PHE A 977 -16.16 -3.86 -31.25
CA PHE A 977 -15.08 -4.55 -30.56
C PHE A 977 -14.56 -3.72 -29.39
N ARG A 978 -14.57 -4.31 -28.19
CA ARG A 978 -14.05 -3.70 -26.95
C ARG A 978 -12.85 -4.49 -26.45
N LEU A 979 -11.68 -3.86 -26.54
CA LEU A 979 -10.44 -4.31 -25.90
C LEU A 979 -10.48 -4.03 -24.39
N HIS A 980 -9.55 -4.67 -23.67
CA HIS A 980 -9.37 -4.55 -22.22
C HIS A 980 -9.46 -3.10 -21.70
N GLY A 981 -8.57 -2.22 -22.15
CA GLY A 981 -8.56 -0.82 -21.71
C GLY A 981 -9.81 -0.02 -22.09
N GLN A 982 -10.54 -0.38 -23.17
CA GLN A 982 -11.83 0.25 -23.47
C GLN A 982 -12.88 -0.14 -22.42
N CYS A 983 -12.94 -1.42 -22.05
CA CYS A 983 -13.83 -1.90 -20.99
C CYS A 983 -13.50 -1.25 -19.63
N VAL A 984 -12.21 -1.07 -19.33
CA VAL A 984 -11.75 -0.36 -18.13
C VAL A 984 -12.16 1.12 -18.18
N GLY A 985 -11.95 1.83 -19.30
CA GLY A 985 -12.36 3.22 -19.46
C GLY A 985 -13.87 3.45 -19.31
N MET A 986 -14.69 2.55 -19.87
CA MET A 986 -16.15 2.57 -19.65
C MET A 986 -16.48 2.32 -18.16
N ALA A 987 -15.82 1.35 -17.52
CA ALA A 987 -16.03 1.04 -16.11
C ALA A 987 -15.55 2.15 -15.15
N VAL A 988 -14.61 3.01 -15.55
CA VAL A 988 -14.26 4.23 -14.79
C VAL A 988 -15.51 5.10 -14.63
N GLN A 989 -16.25 5.38 -15.71
CA GLN A 989 -17.48 6.18 -15.66
C GLN A 989 -18.49 5.57 -14.67
N TRP A 990 -18.64 4.24 -14.68
CA TRP A 990 -19.56 3.51 -13.81
C TRP A 990 -19.15 3.56 -12.34
N ALA A 991 -17.85 3.44 -12.03
CA ALA A 991 -17.33 3.64 -10.68
C ALA A 991 -17.58 5.08 -10.18
N GLY A 992 -17.40 6.08 -11.04
CA GLY A 992 -17.76 7.47 -10.75
C GLY A 992 -19.26 7.68 -10.51
N GLN A 993 -20.11 7.00 -11.28
CA GLN A 993 -21.57 7.04 -11.11
C GLN A 993 -22.00 6.38 -9.79
N MET A 994 -21.47 5.20 -9.45
CA MET A 994 -21.71 4.56 -8.14
C MET A 994 -21.25 5.45 -6.98
N SER A 995 -20.08 6.10 -7.10
CA SER A 995 -19.62 7.11 -6.13
C SER A 995 -20.57 8.31 -6.01
N PHE A 996 -21.19 8.74 -7.11
CA PHE A 996 -22.19 9.82 -7.10
C PHE A 996 -23.50 9.40 -6.45
N ASP A 997 -24.01 8.21 -6.76
CA ASP A 997 -25.25 7.67 -6.19
C ASP A 997 -25.12 7.41 -4.68
N LEU A 998 -23.92 7.01 -4.21
CA LEU A 998 -23.53 6.97 -2.80
C LEU A 998 -23.46 8.35 -2.12
N GLY A 999 -23.43 9.42 -2.91
CA GLY A 999 -23.26 10.79 -2.44
C GLY A 999 -21.82 11.15 -2.05
N GLU A 1000 -20.85 10.31 -2.41
CA GLU A 1000 -19.43 10.45 -2.11
C GLU A 1000 -18.68 11.31 -3.15
N LEU A 1001 -19.17 11.37 -4.39
CA LEU A 1001 -18.62 12.24 -5.45
C LEU A 1001 -19.72 13.18 -5.97
N LYS A 1002 -19.49 14.50 -5.99
CA LYS A 1002 -20.52 15.51 -6.31
C LYS A 1002 -19.93 16.73 -7.01
N GLY A 1003 -20.79 17.52 -7.66
CA GLY A 1003 -20.43 18.79 -8.28
C GLY A 1003 -19.29 18.65 -9.28
N ASP A 1004 -18.33 19.57 -9.22
CA ASP A 1004 -17.19 19.61 -10.14
C ASP A 1004 -16.30 18.36 -10.03
N GLY A 1005 -16.22 17.75 -8.84
CA GLY A 1005 -15.51 16.48 -8.65
C GLY A 1005 -16.12 15.33 -9.46
N PHE A 1006 -17.45 15.29 -9.59
CA PHE A 1006 -18.14 14.31 -10.46
C PHE A 1006 -18.00 14.68 -11.94
N ALA A 1007 -18.14 15.97 -12.28
CA ALA A 1007 -18.01 16.43 -13.66
C ALA A 1007 -16.60 16.15 -14.22
N LEU A 1008 -15.54 16.54 -13.52
CA LEU A 1008 -14.16 16.31 -13.96
C LEU A 1008 -13.83 14.82 -14.06
N HIS A 1009 -14.35 14.00 -13.14
CA HIS A 1009 -14.16 12.55 -13.16
C HIS A 1009 -14.71 11.90 -14.42
N GLN A 1010 -15.97 12.20 -14.75
CA GLN A 1010 -16.62 11.72 -15.97
C GLN A 1010 -15.99 12.34 -17.23
N GLY A 1011 -15.57 13.61 -17.12
CA GLY A 1011 -14.98 14.41 -18.18
C GLY A 1011 -13.78 13.75 -18.86
N PHE A 1012 -12.94 13.02 -18.13
CA PHE A 1012 -11.75 12.38 -18.73
C PHE A 1012 -12.12 11.41 -19.85
N VAL A 1013 -13.09 10.52 -19.60
CA VAL A 1013 -13.50 9.54 -20.61
C VAL A 1013 -14.30 10.22 -21.73
N TYR A 1014 -15.16 11.19 -21.39
CA TYR A 1014 -15.93 11.94 -22.38
C TYR A 1014 -15.08 12.85 -23.28
N LEU A 1015 -13.91 13.33 -22.81
CA LEU A 1015 -12.95 14.08 -23.60
C LEU A 1015 -12.39 13.22 -24.73
N PHE A 1016 -11.91 12.01 -24.41
CA PHE A 1016 -11.38 11.05 -25.37
C PHE A 1016 -12.45 10.28 -26.17
N ASN A 1017 -13.75 10.53 -25.95
CA ASN A 1017 -14.85 9.83 -26.63
C ASN A 1017 -15.42 10.56 -27.86
N ARG A 1018 -14.75 11.59 -28.40
CA ARG A 1018 -15.18 12.31 -29.62
C ARG A 1018 -15.37 11.37 -30.83
N HIS A 1019 -14.55 10.32 -30.92
CA HIS A 1019 -14.61 9.27 -31.94
C HIS A 1019 -15.48 8.06 -31.55
N GLY A 1020 -16.08 8.05 -30.36
CA GLY A 1020 -17.03 7.02 -29.91
C GLY A 1020 -16.43 5.69 -29.47
N GLY A 1021 -15.12 5.59 -29.22
CA GLY A 1021 -14.49 4.32 -28.82
C GLY A 1021 -14.86 3.80 -27.42
N PHE A 1022 -15.61 4.57 -26.63
CA PHE A 1022 -16.23 4.14 -25.37
C PHE A 1022 -17.77 4.02 -25.46
N ASP A 1023 -18.38 4.30 -26.61
CA ASP A 1023 -19.85 4.21 -26.79
C ASP A 1023 -20.32 2.75 -26.58
N PHE A 1024 -21.41 2.54 -25.86
CA PHE A 1024 -22.00 1.21 -25.70
C PHE A 1024 -22.89 0.84 -26.91
N GLY A 1025 -23.45 1.83 -27.60
CA GLY A 1025 -24.38 1.67 -28.73
C GLY A 1025 -23.95 0.64 -29.81
N PRO A 1026 -22.70 0.62 -30.29
CA PRO A 1026 -22.25 -0.40 -31.25
C PRO A 1026 -22.26 -1.83 -30.68
N LEU A 1027 -21.85 -2.02 -29.43
CA LEU A 1027 -21.87 -3.31 -28.75
C LEU A 1027 -23.32 -3.78 -28.50
N ARG A 1028 -24.21 -2.85 -28.14
CA ARG A 1028 -25.66 -3.10 -28.02
C ARG A 1028 -26.28 -3.61 -29.33
N LYS A 1029 -25.93 -3.04 -30.49
CA LYS A 1029 -26.41 -3.54 -31.80
C LYS A 1029 -25.98 -4.98 -32.08
N LEU A 1030 -24.76 -5.36 -31.69
CA LEU A 1030 -24.30 -6.74 -31.77
C LEU A 1030 -25.10 -7.64 -30.83
N PHE A 1031 -25.36 -7.19 -29.59
CA PHE A 1031 -26.19 -7.93 -28.62
C PHE A 1031 -27.63 -8.13 -29.12
N ASP A 1032 -28.25 -7.10 -29.72
CA ASP A 1032 -29.55 -7.19 -30.39
C ASP A 1032 -29.54 -8.26 -31.51
N ALA A 1033 -28.52 -8.27 -32.36
CA ALA A 1033 -28.37 -9.27 -33.43
C ALA A 1033 -28.15 -10.71 -32.91
N LEU A 1034 -27.71 -10.87 -31.65
CA LEU A 1034 -27.55 -12.16 -30.97
C LEU A 1034 -28.77 -12.54 -30.09
N GLY A 1035 -29.74 -11.65 -29.93
CA GLY A 1035 -30.88 -11.83 -29.02
C GLY A 1035 -30.54 -11.74 -27.53
N VAL A 1036 -29.41 -11.13 -27.18
CA VAL A 1036 -28.96 -10.95 -25.78
C VAL A 1036 -29.72 -9.79 -25.15
N THR A 1037 -30.45 -10.01 -24.05
CA THR A 1037 -31.23 -8.97 -23.35
C THR A 1037 -30.39 -8.16 -22.36
N LYS A 1038 -30.97 -7.09 -21.79
CA LYS A 1038 -30.31 -6.26 -20.76
C LYS A 1038 -30.03 -7.07 -19.49
N GLU A 1039 -31.00 -7.91 -19.12
CA GLU A 1039 -30.98 -8.77 -17.95
C GLU A 1039 -29.94 -9.89 -18.13
N GLU A 1040 -29.88 -10.52 -19.32
CA GLU A 1040 -28.83 -11.51 -19.64
C GLU A 1040 -27.43 -10.88 -19.61
N PHE A 1041 -27.28 -9.66 -20.14
CA PHE A 1041 -26.01 -8.93 -20.09
C PHE A 1041 -25.60 -8.61 -18.64
N CYS A 1042 -26.49 -8.03 -17.83
CA CYS A 1042 -26.16 -7.64 -16.46
C CYS A 1042 -25.82 -8.84 -15.59
N GLU A 1043 -26.64 -9.89 -15.58
CA GLU A 1043 -26.36 -11.12 -14.82
C GLU A 1043 -25.13 -11.86 -15.37
N GLY A 1044 -24.92 -11.86 -16.69
CA GLY A 1044 -23.74 -12.45 -17.31
C GLY A 1044 -22.43 -11.78 -16.88
N VAL A 1045 -22.44 -10.45 -16.71
CA VAL A 1045 -21.32 -9.66 -16.16
C VAL A 1045 -21.15 -9.90 -14.66
N LEU A 1046 -22.24 -9.83 -13.87
CA LEU A 1046 -22.19 -10.06 -12.43
C LEU A 1046 -21.74 -11.49 -12.06
N ALA A 1047 -22.11 -12.49 -12.85
CA ALA A 1047 -21.63 -13.86 -12.70
C ALA A 1047 -20.09 -14.00 -12.86
N VAL A 1048 -19.44 -13.06 -13.56
CA VAL A 1048 -17.97 -12.94 -13.61
C VAL A 1048 -17.45 -12.21 -12.36
N VAL A 1049 -18.07 -11.07 -11.99
CA VAL A 1049 -17.71 -10.27 -10.79
C VAL A 1049 -17.74 -11.11 -9.51
N ARG A 1050 -18.77 -11.96 -9.33
CA ARG A 1050 -18.89 -12.86 -8.16
C ARG A 1050 -17.73 -13.84 -8.00
N ARG A 1051 -17.00 -14.13 -9.10
CA ARG A 1051 -15.82 -15.01 -9.17
C ARG A 1051 -14.49 -14.24 -9.08
N ASP A 1052 -14.52 -12.91 -9.02
CA ASP A 1052 -13.31 -12.09 -8.91
C ASP A 1052 -12.58 -12.41 -7.59
N ASN A 1053 -11.27 -12.69 -7.72
CA ASN A 1053 -10.43 -13.06 -6.59
C ASN A 1053 -10.19 -11.90 -5.61
N LYS A 1054 -10.46 -10.65 -6.01
CA LYS A 1054 -10.36 -9.45 -5.16
C LYS A 1054 -11.25 -9.54 -3.92
N ARG A 1055 -12.38 -10.28 -3.98
CA ARG A 1055 -13.24 -10.58 -2.82
C ARG A 1055 -12.46 -11.23 -1.67
N GLY A 1056 -11.41 -12.00 -1.95
CA GLY A 1056 -10.56 -12.65 -0.95
C GLY A 1056 -9.69 -11.72 -0.08
N TYR A 1057 -9.77 -10.40 -0.27
CA TYR A 1057 -9.11 -9.38 0.54
C TYR A 1057 -10.04 -8.57 1.46
N VAL A 1058 -11.36 -8.77 1.35
CA VAL A 1058 -12.39 -8.06 2.11
C VAL A 1058 -13.28 -9.07 2.83
N LYS A 1059 -13.76 -8.77 4.04
CA LYS A 1059 -14.81 -9.57 4.69
C LYS A 1059 -16.19 -9.29 4.07
N CYS A 1060 -16.44 -9.85 2.90
CA CYS A 1060 -17.70 -9.75 2.17
C CYS A 1060 -18.47 -11.08 2.30
N ASP A 1061 -19.14 -11.26 3.44
CA ASP A 1061 -19.92 -12.47 3.77
C ASP A 1061 -21.38 -12.40 3.22
N ASP A 1062 -21.78 -11.25 2.69
CA ASP A 1062 -23.10 -11.02 2.10
C ASP A 1062 -23.14 -11.46 0.63
N CYS A 1063 -24.19 -12.18 0.25
CA CYS A 1063 -24.36 -12.72 -1.10
C CYS A 1063 -24.93 -11.71 -2.10
N THR A 1064 -25.50 -10.58 -1.64
CA THR A 1064 -25.99 -9.51 -2.54
C THR A 1064 -24.91 -8.44 -2.81
N LYS A 1065 -23.67 -8.70 -2.40
CA LYS A 1065 -22.58 -7.71 -2.44
C LYS A 1065 -21.31 -8.27 -3.05
N SER A 1066 -20.62 -7.36 -3.72
CA SER A 1066 -19.30 -7.56 -4.31
C SER A 1066 -18.29 -6.62 -3.66
N VAL A 1067 -17.10 -6.55 -4.26
CA VAL A 1067 -16.07 -5.59 -3.86
C VAL A 1067 -15.64 -4.80 -5.09
N ASP A 1068 -15.40 -3.51 -4.92
CA ASP A 1068 -14.92 -2.65 -6.00
C ASP A 1068 -13.95 -1.59 -5.45
N GLN A 1069 -13.42 -0.74 -6.32
CA GLN A 1069 -12.63 0.43 -5.94
C GLN A 1069 -13.36 1.67 -6.43
N LEU A 1070 -13.66 2.60 -5.52
CA LEU A 1070 -14.45 3.80 -5.78
C LEU A 1070 -13.62 5.07 -5.47
N VAL A 1071 -14.13 6.22 -5.89
CA VAL A 1071 -13.55 7.56 -5.67
C VAL A 1071 -14.43 8.41 -4.73
N THR A 1072 -13.86 9.41 -4.04
CA THR A 1072 -14.60 10.28 -3.10
C THR A 1072 -14.11 11.72 -3.12
N GLY A 1073 -15.04 12.68 -3.08
CA GLY A 1073 -14.80 14.13 -3.06
C GLY A 1073 -14.34 14.71 -4.40
N ARG A 1074 -13.29 14.16 -5.01
CA ARG A 1074 -12.59 14.75 -6.16
C ARG A 1074 -11.86 13.69 -6.99
N VAL A 1075 -11.50 14.07 -8.22
CA VAL A 1075 -10.54 13.34 -9.06
C VAL A 1075 -9.25 13.04 -8.28
N GLY A 1076 -8.71 11.84 -8.46
CA GLY A 1076 -7.43 11.42 -7.89
C GLY A 1076 -7.47 11.09 -6.40
N LYS A 1077 -8.67 10.98 -5.80
CA LYS A 1077 -8.88 10.63 -4.39
C LYS A 1077 -9.72 9.36 -4.26
N MET A 1078 -9.03 8.25 -4.01
CA MET A 1078 -9.63 6.93 -3.86
C MET A 1078 -10.35 6.76 -2.52
N MET A 1079 -11.52 6.11 -2.54
CA MET A 1079 -12.32 5.82 -1.36
C MET A 1079 -11.63 4.74 -0.50
N ARG A 1080 -11.58 4.96 0.80
CA ARG A 1080 -10.92 4.02 1.74
C ARG A 1080 -11.92 3.04 2.30
N SER A 1081 -11.51 1.77 2.36
CA SER A 1081 -12.28 0.71 3.02
C SER A 1081 -12.42 0.95 4.51
N THR A 1082 -13.57 0.57 5.06
CA THR A 1082 -13.77 0.42 6.50
C THR A 1082 -13.16 -0.87 7.06
N ASP A 1083 -12.87 -1.87 6.21
CA ASP A 1083 -12.09 -3.06 6.60
C ASP A 1083 -10.59 -2.75 6.51
N LYS A 1084 -9.89 -2.82 7.65
CA LYS A 1084 -8.44 -2.56 7.74
C LYS A 1084 -7.59 -3.50 6.88
N ASN A 1085 -8.08 -4.70 6.54
CA ASN A 1085 -7.38 -5.60 5.62
C ASN A 1085 -7.48 -5.10 4.16
N ALA A 1086 -8.57 -4.42 3.82
CA ALA A 1086 -8.86 -3.89 2.50
C ALA A 1086 -8.46 -2.41 2.34
N GLU A 1087 -8.25 -1.68 3.44
CA GLU A 1087 -7.94 -0.25 3.47
C GLU A 1087 -6.69 0.13 2.65
N LEU A 1088 -5.60 -0.64 2.77
CA LEU A 1088 -4.38 -0.42 1.96
C LEU A 1088 -4.53 -0.77 0.47
N ARG A 1089 -5.65 -1.41 0.10
CA ARG A 1089 -6.01 -1.81 -1.27
C ARG A 1089 -7.12 -0.93 -1.85
N TYR A 1090 -7.69 -0.01 -1.05
CA TYR A 1090 -8.84 0.82 -1.41
C TYR A 1090 -10.07 0.03 -1.90
N LEU A 1091 -10.17 -1.26 -1.52
CA LEU A 1091 -11.28 -2.14 -1.86
C LEU A 1091 -12.46 -1.89 -0.90
N VAL A 1092 -13.57 -1.40 -1.43
CA VAL A 1092 -14.82 -1.14 -0.69
C VAL A 1092 -15.86 -2.21 -1.02
N GLU A 1093 -16.78 -2.47 -0.09
CA GLU A 1093 -17.94 -3.33 -0.33
C GLU A 1093 -19.00 -2.55 -1.12
N VAL A 1094 -19.56 -3.17 -2.16
CA VAL A 1094 -20.50 -2.56 -3.11
C VAL A 1094 -21.71 -3.48 -3.28
N ASP A 1095 -22.92 -2.91 -3.31
CA ASP A 1095 -24.14 -3.68 -3.55
C ASP A 1095 -24.23 -4.06 -5.05
N GLU A 1096 -24.55 -5.32 -5.36
CA GLU A 1096 -24.69 -5.76 -6.75
C GLU A 1096 -25.81 -5.00 -7.48
N ALA A 1097 -26.84 -4.51 -6.78
CA ALA A 1097 -27.89 -3.70 -7.38
C ALA A 1097 -27.39 -2.35 -7.92
N TRP A 1098 -26.30 -1.79 -7.36
CA TRP A 1098 -25.68 -0.57 -7.90
C TRP A 1098 -24.90 -0.88 -9.18
N GLN A 1099 -24.18 -2.01 -9.19
CA GLN A 1099 -23.46 -2.51 -10.36
C GLN A 1099 -24.42 -2.87 -11.50
N GLU A 1100 -25.52 -3.57 -11.22
CA GLU A 1100 -26.60 -3.86 -12.16
C GLU A 1100 -27.18 -2.57 -12.75
N ARG A 1101 -27.47 -1.56 -11.92
CA ARG A 1101 -28.03 -0.29 -12.40
C ARG A 1101 -27.09 0.44 -13.36
N VAL A 1102 -25.80 0.55 -13.06
CA VAL A 1102 -24.86 1.24 -13.97
C VAL A 1102 -24.61 0.45 -15.27
N LEU A 1103 -24.62 -0.88 -15.21
CA LEU A 1103 -24.59 -1.74 -16.40
C LEU A 1103 -25.85 -1.56 -17.26
N GLY A 1104 -27.04 -1.50 -16.64
CA GLY A 1104 -28.30 -1.23 -17.33
C GLY A 1104 -28.34 0.16 -17.98
N MET A 1105 -27.83 1.18 -17.29
CA MET A 1105 -27.65 2.53 -17.85
C MET A 1105 -26.70 2.54 -19.06
N ALA A 1106 -25.59 1.80 -18.98
CA ALA A 1106 -24.66 1.67 -20.11
C ALA A 1106 -25.31 0.96 -21.30
N TYR A 1107 -26.07 -0.11 -21.05
CA TYR A 1107 -26.82 -0.85 -22.06
C TYR A 1107 -27.88 0.00 -22.80
N GLU A 1108 -28.40 1.04 -22.13
CA GLU A 1108 -29.32 2.05 -22.67
C GLU A 1108 -28.60 3.25 -23.33
N GLY A 1109 -27.27 3.24 -23.39
CA GLY A 1109 -26.44 4.29 -23.99
C GLY A 1109 -26.35 5.58 -23.15
N ALA A 1110 -26.60 5.51 -21.83
CA ALA A 1110 -26.60 6.68 -20.96
C ALA A 1110 -25.22 7.33 -20.76
N PHE A 1111 -24.14 6.62 -21.09
CA PHE A 1111 -22.75 7.10 -21.04
C PHE A 1111 -22.15 7.37 -22.44
N ASP A 1112 -22.93 7.25 -23.52
CA ASP A 1112 -22.48 7.53 -24.89
C ASP A 1112 -22.45 9.05 -25.11
N LYS A 1113 -21.46 9.74 -24.52
CA LYS A 1113 -21.34 11.20 -24.48
C LYS A 1113 -19.93 11.72 -24.79
N VAL A 1114 -19.85 13.01 -25.07
CA VAL A 1114 -18.64 13.79 -25.38
C VAL A 1114 -18.55 15.00 -24.46
N ALA A 1115 -17.33 15.39 -24.07
CA ALA A 1115 -17.06 16.62 -23.33
C ALA A 1115 -16.90 17.83 -24.27
N ASP A 1116 -17.50 18.95 -23.87
CA ASP A 1116 -17.51 20.22 -24.60
C ASP A 1116 -17.62 21.39 -23.61
N LEU A 1117 -17.34 22.62 -24.05
CA LEU A 1117 -17.60 23.82 -23.26
C LEU A 1117 -18.80 24.57 -23.83
N ASP A 1118 -19.72 25.00 -22.97
CA ASP A 1118 -20.83 25.86 -23.38
C ASP A 1118 -20.38 27.29 -23.72
N THR A 1119 -21.30 28.13 -24.22
CA THR A 1119 -21.00 29.52 -24.59
C THR A 1119 -20.59 30.43 -23.44
N LYS A 1120 -20.52 29.92 -22.20
CA LYS A 1120 -20.03 30.61 -21.00
C LYS A 1120 -18.75 29.98 -20.46
N GLY A 1121 -18.12 29.06 -21.20
CA GLY A 1121 -16.91 28.35 -20.79
C GLY A 1121 -17.14 27.27 -19.74
N LYS A 1122 -18.36 26.74 -19.59
CA LYS A 1122 -18.66 25.68 -18.63
C LYS A 1122 -18.62 24.30 -19.28
N LEU A 1123 -17.92 23.35 -18.65
CA LEU A 1123 -17.94 21.94 -19.03
C LEU A 1123 -19.37 21.35 -19.05
N ILE A 1124 -19.74 20.81 -20.21
CA ILE A 1124 -21.00 20.12 -20.48
C ILE A 1124 -20.74 18.76 -21.15
N PHE A 1125 -21.73 17.87 -21.09
CA PHE A 1125 -21.68 16.56 -21.74
C PHE A 1125 -22.79 16.42 -22.77
N VAL A 1126 -22.41 16.19 -24.03
CA VAL A 1126 -23.31 16.09 -25.18
C VAL A 1126 -23.49 14.63 -25.58
N ASP A 1127 -24.72 14.16 -25.70
CA ASP A 1127 -25.03 12.79 -26.15
C ASP A 1127 -24.53 12.57 -27.59
N ARG A 1128 -23.74 11.52 -27.82
CA ARG A 1128 -23.17 11.13 -29.13
C ARG A 1128 -24.23 10.98 -30.21
N LYS A 1129 -25.40 10.43 -29.85
CA LYS A 1129 -26.56 10.28 -30.75
C LYS A 1129 -27.09 11.59 -31.32
N ASP A 1130 -26.89 12.72 -30.62
CA ASP A 1130 -27.33 14.04 -31.09
C ASP A 1130 -26.30 14.63 -32.07
N LEU A 1131 -25.01 14.43 -31.80
CA LEU A 1131 -23.91 14.82 -32.69
C LEU A 1131 -23.98 14.06 -34.03
N VAL A 1132 -24.08 12.73 -33.97
CA VAL A 1132 -24.17 11.87 -35.17
C VAL A 1132 -25.43 12.16 -36.02
N LYS A 1133 -26.50 12.67 -35.40
CA LYS A 1133 -27.73 13.08 -36.10
C LYS A 1133 -27.74 14.56 -36.52
N GLY A 1134 -26.64 15.30 -36.33
CA GLY A 1134 -26.56 16.74 -36.64
C GLY A 1134 -27.52 17.62 -35.84
N LYS A 1135 -28.06 17.12 -34.71
CA LYS A 1135 -29.00 17.87 -33.85
C LYS A 1135 -28.31 18.88 -32.94
N LYS A 1136 -27.01 18.67 -32.68
CA LYS A 1136 -26.11 19.55 -31.93
C LYS A 1136 -24.75 19.53 -32.61
N SER A 1137 -24.02 20.64 -32.49
CA SER A 1137 -22.60 20.75 -32.80
C SER A 1137 -21.80 20.89 -31.50
N LEU A 1138 -20.51 20.57 -31.56
CA LEU A 1138 -19.57 20.94 -30.51
C LEU A 1138 -19.19 22.41 -30.67
N THR A 1139 -19.04 23.15 -29.57
CA THR A 1139 -18.65 24.57 -29.57
C THR A 1139 -17.16 24.80 -29.34
N SER A 1140 -16.42 23.81 -28.83
CA SER A 1140 -14.98 23.92 -28.56
C SER A 1140 -14.16 22.79 -29.17
N SER A 1141 -12.89 23.09 -29.47
CA SER A 1141 -11.91 22.06 -29.83
C SER A 1141 -11.65 21.12 -28.66
N SER A 1142 -10.96 20.02 -28.91
CA SER A 1142 -10.67 19.05 -27.86
C SER A 1142 -9.61 19.62 -26.90
N ASP A 1143 -8.64 20.36 -27.44
CA ASP A 1143 -7.59 21.02 -26.68
C ASP A 1143 -8.14 22.11 -25.75
N ASP A 1144 -9.14 22.89 -26.18
CA ASP A 1144 -9.85 23.87 -25.31
C ASP A 1144 -10.48 23.17 -24.08
N VAL A 1145 -11.12 22.01 -24.29
CA VAL A 1145 -11.76 21.23 -23.21
C VAL A 1145 -10.68 20.58 -22.32
N GLY A 1146 -9.59 20.10 -22.92
CA GLY A 1146 -8.45 19.51 -22.24
C GLY A 1146 -7.76 20.51 -21.31
N GLU A 1147 -7.48 21.72 -21.79
CA GLU A 1147 -6.85 22.78 -21.01
C GLU A 1147 -7.78 23.27 -19.88
N PHE A 1148 -9.06 23.53 -20.17
CA PHE A 1148 -10.05 23.85 -19.14
C PHE A 1148 -10.10 22.78 -18.05
N MET A 1149 -10.09 21.50 -18.43
CA MET A 1149 -10.08 20.40 -17.47
C MET A 1149 -8.79 20.38 -16.64
N HIS A 1150 -7.63 20.61 -17.24
CA HIS A 1150 -6.35 20.66 -16.55
C HIS A 1150 -6.32 21.78 -15.49
N GLU A 1151 -6.71 23.00 -15.87
CA GLU A 1151 -6.84 24.14 -14.96
C GLU A 1151 -7.84 23.89 -13.83
N ALA A 1152 -9.03 23.37 -14.16
CA ALA A 1152 -10.06 23.06 -13.18
C ALA A 1152 -9.61 21.98 -12.18
N ILE A 1153 -8.81 21.00 -12.60
CA ILE A 1153 -8.21 20.02 -11.69
C ILE A 1153 -7.11 20.66 -10.85
N ALA A 1154 -6.23 21.49 -11.42
CA ALA A 1154 -5.21 22.22 -10.65
C ALA A 1154 -5.83 23.01 -9.49
N ALA A 1155 -6.91 23.76 -9.76
CA ALA A 1155 -7.67 24.49 -8.75
C ALA A 1155 -8.25 23.57 -7.64
N VAL A 1156 -8.72 22.36 -7.98
CA VAL A 1156 -9.22 21.34 -7.01
C VAL A 1156 -8.10 20.72 -6.15
N TYR A 1157 -6.84 20.85 -6.57
CA TYR A 1157 -5.65 20.48 -5.80
C TYR A 1157 -4.96 21.69 -5.11
N GLY A 1158 -5.47 22.91 -5.32
CA GLY A 1158 -4.90 24.14 -4.76
C GLY A 1158 -3.53 24.50 -5.33
N VAL A 1159 -3.31 24.23 -6.63
CA VAL A 1159 -2.10 24.55 -7.40
C VAL A 1159 -2.33 25.77 -8.28
#